data_AF-A0A7X8KAD3-F1
#
_entry.id   AF-A0A7X8KAD3-F1
#
_cell.length_a   1.000
_cell.length_b   1.000
_cell.length_c   1.000
_cell.angle_alpha   90.00
_cell.angle_beta   90.00
_cell.angle_gamma   90.00
#
_symmetry.space_group_name_H-M   'P 1'
#
loop_
_entity.id
_entity.type
_entity.pdbx_description
1 polymer ?
#
loop_
_entity_poly.entity_id
_entity_poly.type
_entity_poly.pdbx_seq_one_letter_code
_entity_poly.pdbx_strand_id
1 'polypeptide(L)'
;MNTPTALILHGHFYQPPRENPYTGRIETQPSAEPFNDWNEYITADCYQANTHSRYLNGYGQVLSMTNNYKYLSFNFGPTLLSWLRTNHPCTYEAILQADRESLARLGHGNAIAQAYNHPILPLQKRHDIQTQVMWALEDFHTRFGRESEGLWLSETAINPVTIDVLAENGVKFVILSPWQAKETEKEGLLNGKPAPYGKPFLLTGEKGGTVTAFFYNHTLAEGISFGHYLRDADVLYKLLLEIKKKEKSPLIHTATDGEIYGHHEPYGDMAFAALIKKCEAGGELTFTNYGAYLAANPAKEWAVLHDGEEKKGSSWSCSHGVSRWYKDCGCYTGGNDSWNQKWRTPLRASFDALAKRIDEIYISEASKMLGSEETARKVLNSFAPVASHLVPLHEFLAPYTTDEEEITALGCLLQGQKYKHYSYTSCGWFFNDLAGIEPKQNIIYALMAAKLYESYDPLLTSTLLKNLEKAKANEKEDGNGKTIALELMKLLPGKVEAALYYILNRTLALPSDQQDHYGFFRLDRFKEEEGLFALSITNEQCLQKHQITARMGQGKYSLTVDSNPYSLTASEIPHRMRRELLEQIDKRICTVDEDQIIRLDQSLIHYSLLAQSAPEVLEPVYQQLVGWAISMIKGLFLFERIRFWEHYRERFLRVLDFFTVYGKAEEIQLLGELFDQVLFNVAEKIQRNGLFEQSIRFVSEFLEEVRKRGFQPDLTKVQDALYPYIVGERLLEVEEDVERVSALARDLNFDISAIDHLTAIERE
;
A
#
# COMPACT_ATOMS: atom_id res chain seq x y z
N MET A 1 43.16 -14.66 -3.77
CA MET A 1 41.87 -14.57 -3.07
C MET A 1 40.84 -14.21 -4.11
N ASN A 2 39.80 -15.02 -4.33
CA ASN A 2 38.74 -14.68 -5.27
C ASN A 2 37.92 -13.54 -4.67
N THR A 3 37.84 -12.41 -5.34
CA THR A 3 36.94 -11.32 -4.95
C THR A 3 35.49 -11.84 -5.03
N PRO A 4 34.63 -11.54 -4.04
CA PRO A 4 33.21 -11.89 -4.11
C PRO A 4 32.54 -11.26 -5.35
N THR A 5 31.61 -11.97 -5.97
CA THR A 5 30.81 -11.43 -7.10
C THR A 5 29.70 -10.54 -6.54
N ALA A 6 29.51 -9.36 -7.12
CA ALA A 6 28.44 -8.46 -6.73
C ALA A 6 27.07 -9.08 -7.07
N LEU A 7 26.13 -9.04 -6.12
CA LEU A 7 24.76 -9.52 -6.29
C LEU A 7 23.78 -8.37 -6.05
N ILE A 8 22.86 -8.15 -6.99
CA ILE A 8 21.76 -7.19 -6.86
C ILE A 8 20.46 -7.87 -7.27
N LEU A 9 19.56 -8.11 -6.33
CA LEU A 9 18.18 -8.45 -6.65
C LEU A 9 17.34 -7.18 -6.51
N HIS A 10 16.50 -6.88 -7.49
CA HIS A 10 15.63 -5.70 -7.47
C HIS A 10 14.16 -6.09 -7.40
N GLY A 11 13.43 -5.52 -6.43
CA GLY A 11 11.98 -5.66 -6.30
C GLY A 11 11.25 -4.36 -6.63
N HIS A 12 10.34 -4.42 -7.61
CA HIS A 12 9.44 -3.34 -7.98
C HIS A 12 8.10 -3.46 -7.22
N PHE A 13 7.91 -2.68 -6.15
CA PHE A 13 6.71 -2.76 -5.31
C PHE A 13 5.69 -1.68 -5.69
N TYR A 14 4.49 -2.09 -6.08
CA TYR A 14 3.50 -1.16 -6.60
C TYR A 14 2.06 -1.68 -6.48
N GLN A 15 1.17 -0.78 -6.05
CA GLN A 15 -0.28 -0.93 -6.22
C GLN A 15 -0.83 0.28 -6.96
N PRO A 16 -1.74 0.08 -7.94
CA PRO A 16 -2.42 1.19 -8.56
C PRO A 16 -3.22 2.00 -7.53
N PRO A 17 -3.43 3.30 -7.74
CA PRO A 17 -4.37 4.05 -6.91
C PRO A 17 -5.76 3.40 -7.02
N ARG A 18 -6.35 3.08 -5.86
CA ARG A 18 -7.65 2.37 -5.70
C ARG A 18 -8.68 3.21 -4.97
N GLU A 19 -8.27 4.38 -4.49
CA GLU A 19 -9.11 5.27 -3.72
C GLU A 19 -10.25 5.80 -4.58
N ASN A 20 -11.46 5.79 -4.01
CA ASN A 20 -12.60 6.53 -4.53
C ASN A 20 -12.19 8.02 -4.64
N PRO A 21 -12.16 8.62 -5.84
CA PRO A 21 -11.70 10.00 -6.00
C PRO A 21 -12.58 11.03 -5.30
N TYR A 22 -13.81 10.67 -4.93
CA TYR A 22 -14.70 11.56 -4.20
C TYR A 22 -14.37 11.65 -2.72
N THR A 23 -13.84 10.60 -2.10
CA THR A 23 -13.63 10.53 -0.65
C THR A 23 -12.19 10.24 -0.25
N GLY A 24 -11.39 9.61 -1.11
CA GLY A 24 -10.04 9.16 -0.79
C GLY A 24 -9.94 7.81 -0.11
N ARG A 25 -11.08 7.12 0.08
CA ARG A 25 -11.12 5.81 0.74
C ARG A 25 -11.13 4.70 -0.30
N ILE A 26 -10.50 3.57 0.01
CA ILE A 26 -10.61 2.35 -0.81
C ILE A 26 -11.89 1.61 -0.37
N GLU A 27 -12.78 1.32 -1.30
CA GLU A 27 -13.99 0.54 -1.00
C GLU A 27 -13.65 -0.93 -0.70
N THR A 28 -14.57 -1.66 -0.06
CA THR A 28 -14.38 -3.10 0.14
C THR A 28 -14.26 -3.82 -1.20
N GLN A 29 -13.24 -4.66 -1.35
CA GLN A 29 -13.00 -5.47 -2.54
C GLN A 29 -13.21 -6.95 -2.18
N PRO A 30 -14.33 -7.58 -2.57
CA PRO A 30 -14.65 -8.95 -2.17
C PRO A 30 -13.58 -9.99 -2.54
N SER A 31 -12.78 -9.74 -3.58
CA SER A 31 -11.69 -10.64 -3.98
C SER A 31 -10.47 -10.60 -3.06
N ALA A 32 -10.44 -9.71 -2.07
CA ALA A 32 -9.36 -9.59 -1.09
C ALA A 32 -9.69 -10.25 0.27
N GLU A 33 -10.79 -10.98 0.39
CA GLU A 33 -11.16 -11.66 1.64
C GLU A 33 -10.01 -12.55 2.16
N PRO A 34 -9.76 -12.56 3.49
CA PRO A 34 -10.56 -11.93 4.56
C PRO A 34 -10.33 -10.43 4.76
N PHE A 35 -9.39 -9.82 4.03
CA PHE A 35 -9.09 -8.40 4.12
C PHE A 35 -10.16 -7.53 3.46
N ASN A 36 -10.17 -6.24 3.81
CA ASN A 36 -11.10 -5.28 3.23
C ASN A 36 -10.76 -4.94 1.78
N ASP A 37 -9.47 -4.90 1.45
CA ASP A 37 -8.97 -4.51 0.14
C ASP A 37 -7.58 -5.12 -0.14
N TRP A 38 -7.17 -5.08 -1.41
CA TRP A 38 -5.92 -5.71 -1.85
C TRP A 38 -4.66 -5.05 -1.27
N ASN A 39 -4.71 -3.77 -0.89
CA ASN A 39 -3.56 -3.12 -0.27
C ASN A 39 -3.29 -3.73 1.12
N GLU A 40 -4.34 -3.93 1.92
CA GLU A 40 -4.25 -4.61 3.22
C GLU A 40 -3.69 -6.03 3.07
N TYR A 41 -4.23 -6.80 2.13
CA TYR A 41 -3.82 -8.20 1.94
C TYR A 41 -2.34 -8.31 1.54
N ILE A 42 -1.92 -7.60 0.50
CA ILE A 42 -0.53 -7.69 0.01
C ILE A 42 0.46 -7.08 1.02
N THR A 43 0.02 -6.10 1.81
CA THR A 43 0.85 -5.57 2.91
C THR A 43 1.16 -6.64 3.94
N ALA A 44 0.15 -7.43 4.34
CA ALA A 44 0.35 -8.53 5.27
C ALA A 44 1.28 -9.61 4.69
N ASP A 45 1.02 -10.05 3.46
CA ASP A 45 1.75 -11.14 2.81
C ASP A 45 3.18 -10.79 2.38
N CYS A 46 3.43 -9.52 2.05
CA CYS A 46 4.66 -9.12 1.38
C CYS A 46 5.32 -7.90 2.03
N TYR A 47 4.69 -6.73 2.01
CA TYR A 47 5.41 -5.50 2.37
C TYR A 47 5.84 -5.49 3.84
N GLN A 48 4.94 -5.86 4.74
CA GLN A 48 5.26 -5.99 6.16
C GLN A 48 6.10 -7.24 6.43
N ALA A 49 5.80 -8.37 5.81
CA ALA A 49 6.58 -9.61 5.98
C ALA A 49 8.08 -9.39 5.70
N ASN A 50 8.42 -8.62 4.66
CA ASN A 50 9.81 -8.28 4.33
C ASN A 50 10.49 -7.33 5.33
N THR A 51 9.75 -6.56 6.12
CA THR A 51 10.35 -5.71 7.16
C THR A 51 10.84 -6.52 8.37
N HIS A 52 10.28 -7.72 8.57
CA HIS A 52 10.47 -8.56 9.75
C HIS A 52 10.54 -10.05 9.36
N SER A 53 11.32 -10.36 8.33
CA SER A 53 11.32 -11.70 7.75
C SER A 53 12.07 -12.69 8.63
N ARG A 54 11.43 -13.81 8.97
CA ARG A 54 11.92 -14.77 9.96
C ARG A 54 12.94 -15.72 9.34
N TYR A 55 14.05 -15.91 10.04
CA TYR A 55 15.00 -16.99 9.78
C TYR A 55 14.88 -18.04 10.90
N LEU A 56 14.51 -19.26 10.54
CA LEU A 56 14.16 -20.32 11.50
C LEU A 56 15.25 -21.38 11.63
N ASN A 57 15.35 -22.02 12.79
CA ASN A 57 16.13 -23.24 12.98
C ASN A 57 15.34 -24.49 12.53
N GLY A 58 15.98 -25.67 12.58
CA GLY A 58 15.36 -26.94 12.19
C GLY A 58 14.17 -27.39 13.05
N TYR A 59 13.93 -26.74 14.20
CA TYR A 59 12.78 -26.96 15.09
C TYR A 59 11.67 -25.92 14.87
N GLY A 60 11.82 -25.00 13.91
CA GLY A 60 10.86 -23.95 13.63
C GLY A 60 10.92 -22.76 14.60
N GLN A 61 11.97 -22.64 15.41
CA GLN A 61 12.17 -21.49 16.30
C GLN A 61 12.84 -20.35 15.54
N VAL A 62 12.50 -19.10 15.89
CA VAL A 62 13.06 -17.91 15.27
C VAL A 62 14.48 -17.68 15.78
N LEU A 63 15.47 -17.77 14.89
CA LEU A 63 16.87 -17.45 15.16
C LEU A 63 17.13 -15.94 15.05
N SER A 64 16.57 -15.33 14.02
CA SER A 64 16.68 -13.89 13.76
C SER A 64 15.56 -13.43 12.85
N MET A 65 15.30 -12.13 12.82
CA MET A 65 14.39 -11.47 11.89
C MET A 65 15.17 -10.42 11.11
N THR A 66 14.98 -10.41 9.79
CA THR A 66 15.72 -9.55 8.87
C THR A 66 14.76 -8.61 8.16
N ASN A 67 15.08 -7.31 8.17
CA ASN A 67 14.48 -6.39 7.23
C ASN A 67 15.16 -6.57 5.87
N ASN A 68 14.49 -7.27 4.97
CA ASN A 68 15.00 -7.68 3.65
C ASN A 68 15.37 -6.47 2.78
N TYR A 69 14.69 -5.33 2.95
CA TYR A 69 14.97 -4.10 2.22
C TYR A 69 16.38 -3.54 2.49
N LYS A 70 17.05 -3.95 3.59
CA LYS A 70 18.47 -3.59 3.86
C LYS A 70 19.42 -4.18 2.81
N TYR A 71 19.01 -5.23 2.10
CA TYR A 71 19.83 -6.00 1.15
C TYR A 71 19.22 -6.07 -0.26
N LEU A 72 17.90 -5.98 -0.38
CA LEU A 72 17.19 -5.88 -1.64
C LEU A 72 17.34 -4.47 -2.22
N SER A 73 17.68 -4.32 -3.50
CA SER A 73 17.48 -3.06 -4.22
C SER A 73 15.98 -2.91 -4.49
N PHE A 74 15.37 -1.75 -4.33
CA PHE A 74 13.92 -1.67 -4.47
C PHE A 74 13.42 -0.31 -4.93
N ASN A 75 12.18 -0.29 -5.43
CA ASN A 75 11.38 0.91 -5.50
C ASN A 75 10.01 0.62 -4.87
N PHE A 76 9.39 1.64 -4.26
CA PHE A 76 7.97 1.62 -3.91
C PHE A 76 7.28 2.77 -4.64
N GLY A 77 6.10 2.50 -5.22
CA GLY A 77 5.30 3.55 -5.85
C GLY A 77 4.81 4.62 -4.85
N PRO A 78 4.82 5.92 -5.21
CA PRO A 78 4.35 7.00 -4.32
C PRO A 78 2.91 6.85 -3.81
N THR A 79 2.02 6.28 -4.64
CA THR A 79 0.63 5.98 -4.25
C THR A 79 0.58 4.97 -3.11
N LEU A 80 1.34 3.88 -3.23
CA LEU A 80 1.45 2.85 -2.19
C LEU A 80 2.13 3.39 -0.92
N LEU A 81 3.20 4.17 -1.04
CA LEU A 81 3.86 4.78 0.12
C LEU A 81 2.94 5.74 0.88
N SER A 82 2.12 6.52 0.16
CA SER A 82 1.12 7.39 0.77
C SER A 82 0.09 6.60 1.55
N TRP A 83 -0.37 5.48 1.00
CA TRP A 83 -1.30 4.57 1.68
C TRP A 83 -0.67 3.88 2.89
N LEU A 84 0.56 3.36 2.77
CA LEU A 84 1.30 2.71 3.85
C LEU A 84 1.56 3.68 5.01
N ARG A 85 1.93 4.94 4.74
CA ARG A 85 2.14 5.94 5.80
C ARG A 85 0.88 6.14 6.66
N THR A 86 -0.30 6.10 6.06
CA THR A 86 -1.57 6.31 6.76
C THR A 86 -2.06 5.04 7.46
N ASN A 87 -2.00 3.89 6.79
CA ASN A 87 -2.65 2.65 7.26
C ASN A 87 -1.68 1.70 7.98
N HIS A 88 -0.38 1.73 7.63
CA HIS A 88 0.68 0.89 8.20
C HIS A 88 1.96 1.68 8.50
N PRO A 89 1.90 2.71 9.37
CA PRO A 89 3.01 3.64 9.60
C PRO A 89 4.31 2.95 10.05
N CYS A 90 4.22 1.88 10.83
CA CYS A 90 5.41 1.13 11.26
C CYS A 90 6.11 0.43 10.09
N THR A 91 5.35 -0.18 9.17
CA THR A 91 5.88 -0.78 7.94
C THR A 91 6.51 0.29 7.05
N TYR A 92 5.84 1.43 6.89
CA TYR A 92 6.36 2.58 6.14
C TYR A 92 7.72 3.05 6.68
N GLU A 93 7.82 3.29 7.99
CA GLU A 93 9.08 3.72 8.62
C GLU A 93 10.18 2.66 8.53
N ALA A 94 9.84 1.38 8.64
CA ALA A 94 10.80 0.29 8.48
C ALA A 94 11.38 0.21 7.07
N ILE A 95 10.60 0.52 6.03
CA ILE A 95 11.08 0.63 4.64
C ILE A 95 12.07 1.79 4.49
N LEU A 96 11.74 2.97 5.03
CA LEU A 96 12.63 4.14 4.99
C LEU A 96 13.93 3.88 5.77
N GLN A 97 13.82 3.25 6.93
CA GLN A 97 14.96 2.89 7.77
C GLN A 97 15.90 1.93 7.05
N ALA A 98 15.38 0.95 6.33
CA ALA A 98 16.18 0.01 5.55
C ALA A 98 17.03 0.71 4.48
N ASP A 99 16.48 1.74 3.83
CA ASP A 99 17.25 2.55 2.89
C ASP A 99 18.39 3.31 3.59
N ARG A 100 18.13 3.95 4.74
CA ARG A 100 19.17 4.63 5.54
C ARG A 100 20.30 3.69 5.96
N GLU A 101 19.96 2.47 6.35
CA GLU A 101 20.95 1.46 6.75
C GLU A 101 21.75 0.94 5.54
N SER A 102 21.09 0.76 4.40
CA SER A 102 21.80 0.41 3.16
C SER A 102 22.74 1.52 2.70
N LEU A 103 22.35 2.79 2.85
CA LEU A 103 23.19 3.96 2.60
C LEU A 103 24.41 3.96 3.52
N ALA A 104 24.24 3.70 4.82
CA ALA A 104 25.34 3.59 5.76
C ALA A 104 26.29 2.42 5.42
N ARG A 105 25.74 1.30 4.93
CA ARG A 105 26.51 0.10 4.57
C ARG A 105 27.28 0.23 3.26
N LEU A 106 26.71 0.89 2.26
CA LEU A 106 27.22 0.88 0.88
C LEU A 106 27.67 2.25 0.37
N GLY A 107 27.42 3.33 1.12
CA GLY A 107 27.57 4.72 0.65
C GLY A 107 26.48 5.18 -0.33
N HIS A 108 25.59 4.26 -0.71
CA HIS A 108 24.48 4.46 -1.64
C HIS A 108 23.25 3.70 -1.11
N GLY A 109 22.06 4.29 -1.19
CA GLY A 109 20.84 3.63 -0.71
C GLY A 109 20.25 2.64 -1.72
N ASN A 110 19.55 1.63 -1.22
CA ASN A 110 18.88 0.60 -2.01
C ASN A 110 17.61 1.09 -2.71
N ALA A 111 16.94 2.09 -2.14
CA ALA A 111 15.71 2.64 -2.69
C ALA A 111 16.00 3.51 -3.92
N ILE A 112 15.19 3.35 -4.97
CA ILE A 112 15.14 4.26 -6.11
C ILE A 112 13.72 4.81 -6.30
N ALA A 113 13.61 5.97 -6.95
CA ALA A 113 12.32 6.57 -7.26
C ALA A 113 11.57 5.74 -8.33
N GLN A 114 10.26 5.96 -8.44
CA GLN A 114 9.41 5.38 -9.48
C GLN A 114 8.66 6.51 -10.19
N ALA A 115 8.48 6.42 -11.50
CA ALA A 115 7.56 7.31 -12.21
C ALA A 115 6.21 7.43 -11.46
N TYR A 116 5.83 8.65 -11.09
CA TYR A 116 4.97 8.88 -9.92
C TYR A 116 3.62 8.14 -9.96
N ASN A 117 2.86 8.24 -11.06
CA ASN A 117 1.56 7.55 -11.20
C ASN A 117 1.67 6.21 -11.93
N HIS A 118 2.87 5.66 -12.06
CA HIS A 118 3.16 4.50 -12.89
C HIS A 118 2.59 4.57 -14.35
N PRO A 119 2.70 5.71 -15.07
CA PRO A 119 2.25 5.78 -16.46
C PRO A 119 3.31 5.21 -17.40
N ILE A 120 2.91 4.77 -18.58
CA ILE A 120 3.84 4.46 -19.66
C ILE A 120 4.38 5.78 -20.22
N LEU A 121 5.54 6.22 -19.70
CA LEU A 121 6.15 7.51 -20.02
C LEU A 121 6.32 7.75 -21.53
N PRO A 122 6.76 6.77 -22.35
CA PRO A 122 6.91 6.99 -23.79
C PRO A 122 5.62 7.34 -24.54
N LEU A 123 4.44 7.09 -23.95
CA LEU A 123 3.14 7.44 -24.52
C LEU A 123 2.61 8.81 -24.04
N GLN A 124 3.29 9.47 -23.11
CA GLN A 124 2.88 10.77 -22.58
C GLN A 124 3.45 11.92 -23.41
N LYS A 125 2.84 13.10 -23.29
CA LYS A 125 3.44 14.33 -23.84
C LYS A 125 4.71 14.66 -23.05
N ARG A 126 5.70 15.29 -23.69
CA ARG A 126 6.98 15.60 -23.04
C ARG A 126 6.84 16.35 -21.71
N HIS A 127 5.94 17.34 -21.61
CA HIS A 127 5.74 18.06 -20.36
C HIS A 127 5.12 17.18 -19.27
N ASP A 128 4.25 16.22 -19.63
CA ASP A 128 3.70 15.27 -18.68
C ASP A 128 4.78 14.27 -18.23
N ILE A 129 5.69 13.84 -19.12
CA ILE A 129 6.88 13.05 -18.73
C ILE A 129 7.71 13.82 -17.70
N GLN A 130 7.98 15.11 -17.97
CA GLN A 130 8.71 15.99 -17.05
C GLN A 130 8.01 16.07 -15.69
N THR A 131 6.70 16.32 -15.66
CA THR A 131 5.93 16.36 -14.40
C THR A 131 6.02 15.03 -13.66
N GLN A 132 5.88 13.88 -14.32
CA GLN A 132 5.94 12.57 -13.67
C GLN A 132 7.33 12.23 -13.10
N VAL A 133 8.40 12.66 -13.77
CA VAL A 133 9.77 12.49 -13.29
C VAL A 133 10.06 13.44 -12.12
N MET A 134 9.70 14.71 -12.23
CA MET A 134 9.89 15.67 -11.13
C MET A 134 9.08 15.27 -9.90
N TRP A 135 7.84 14.83 -10.08
CA TRP A 135 7.02 14.35 -8.97
C TRP A 135 7.61 13.13 -8.29
N ALA A 136 8.16 12.20 -9.06
CA ALA A 136 8.81 11.01 -8.53
C ALA A 136 10.03 11.36 -7.67
N LEU A 137 10.88 12.28 -8.15
CA LEU A 137 12.10 12.67 -7.47
C LEU A 137 11.81 13.50 -6.21
N GLU A 138 10.85 14.42 -6.28
CA GLU A 138 10.45 15.26 -5.13
C GLU A 138 9.78 14.43 -4.03
N ASP A 139 8.87 13.51 -4.38
CA ASP A 139 8.25 12.61 -3.40
C ASP A 139 9.31 11.72 -2.75
N PHE A 140 10.24 11.17 -3.54
CA PHE A 140 11.35 10.38 -3.02
C PHE A 140 12.22 11.20 -2.06
N HIS A 141 12.64 12.40 -2.46
CA HIS A 141 13.44 13.29 -1.63
C HIS A 141 12.77 13.58 -0.29
N THR A 142 11.49 13.96 -0.33
CA THR A 142 10.71 14.33 0.86
C THR A 142 10.59 13.17 1.86
N ARG A 143 10.47 11.92 1.38
CA ARG A 143 10.31 10.74 2.24
C ARG A 143 11.63 10.16 2.73
N PHE A 144 12.57 9.95 1.81
CA PHE A 144 13.83 9.24 2.10
C PHE A 144 14.92 10.18 2.61
N GLY A 145 14.75 11.51 2.49
CA GLY A 145 15.70 12.51 2.97
C GLY A 145 17.00 12.57 2.15
N ARG A 146 16.99 12.07 0.91
CA ARG A 146 18.12 12.09 -0.02
C ARG A 146 17.65 12.10 -1.47
N GLU A 147 18.52 12.53 -2.38
CA GLU A 147 18.28 12.40 -3.82
C GLU A 147 18.23 10.94 -4.26
N SER A 148 17.32 10.65 -5.21
CA SER A 148 17.31 9.35 -5.87
C SER A 148 18.34 9.31 -7.00
N GLU A 149 19.12 8.23 -7.05
CA GLU A 149 20.12 8.06 -8.11
C GLU A 149 19.54 7.37 -9.35
N GLY A 150 18.52 6.55 -9.17
CA GLY A 150 17.85 5.82 -10.24
C GLY A 150 16.36 6.11 -10.28
N LEU A 151 15.74 5.73 -11.39
CA LEU A 151 14.29 5.80 -11.54
C LEU A 151 13.75 4.54 -12.20
N TRP A 152 12.84 3.85 -11.51
CA TRP A 152 12.06 2.77 -12.09
C TRP A 152 11.02 3.35 -13.05
N LEU A 153 11.17 2.98 -14.33
CA LEU A 153 10.23 3.33 -15.38
C LEU A 153 9.12 2.29 -15.38
N SER A 154 7.86 2.73 -15.41
CA SER A 154 6.70 1.83 -15.44
C SER A 154 6.83 0.85 -16.60
N GLU A 155 6.78 -0.46 -16.30
CA GLU A 155 6.96 -1.53 -17.28
C GLU A 155 8.31 -1.49 -18.03
N THR A 156 9.32 -0.89 -17.39
CA THR A 156 10.62 -0.51 -17.97
C THR A 156 10.49 0.26 -19.29
N ALA A 157 9.37 0.96 -19.50
CA ALA A 157 9.03 1.56 -20.76
C ALA A 157 9.87 2.81 -21.03
N ILE A 158 10.57 2.83 -22.18
CA ILE A 158 11.55 3.87 -22.48
C ILE A 158 11.62 4.20 -23.98
N ASN A 159 11.89 5.46 -24.28
CA ASN A 159 12.24 5.97 -25.60
C ASN A 159 13.26 7.13 -25.49
N PRO A 160 13.83 7.60 -26.61
CA PRO A 160 14.79 8.70 -26.61
C PRO A 160 14.31 10.00 -25.93
N VAL A 161 13.03 10.38 -26.08
CA VAL A 161 12.45 11.55 -25.39
C VAL A 161 12.47 11.39 -23.87
N THR A 162 12.16 10.18 -23.38
CA THR A 162 12.22 9.84 -21.96
C THR A 162 13.65 9.94 -21.44
N ILE A 163 14.65 9.45 -22.20
CA ILE A 163 16.06 9.55 -21.82
C ILE A 163 16.50 11.01 -21.66
N ASP A 164 16.14 11.90 -22.58
CA ASP A 164 16.47 13.32 -22.45
C ASP A 164 15.86 13.94 -21.18
N VAL A 165 14.60 13.62 -20.88
CA VAL A 165 13.94 14.12 -19.66
C VAL A 165 14.62 13.57 -18.40
N LEU A 166 14.96 12.29 -18.36
CA LEU A 166 15.67 11.70 -17.22
C LEU A 166 17.03 12.39 -16.99
N ALA A 167 17.78 12.61 -18.06
CA ALA A 167 19.07 13.30 -18.01
C ALA A 167 18.93 14.77 -17.54
N GLU A 168 17.92 15.49 -18.03
CA GLU A 168 17.60 16.87 -17.62
C GLU A 168 17.29 16.98 -16.11
N ASN A 169 16.76 15.90 -15.50
CA ASN A 169 16.44 15.84 -14.07
C ASN A 169 17.50 15.10 -13.23
N GLY A 170 18.69 14.83 -13.79
CA GLY A 170 19.81 14.28 -13.03
C GLY A 170 19.68 12.80 -12.64
N VAL A 171 18.76 12.04 -13.25
CA VAL A 171 18.68 10.59 -13.03
C VAL A 171 19.93 9.93 -13.59
N LYS A 172 20.63 9.12 -12.78
CA LYS A 172 21.90 8.49 -13.19
C LYS A 172 21.69 7.18 -13.93
N PHE A 173 20.72 6.36 -13.49
CA PHE A 173 20.48 5.06 -14.10
C PHE A 173 19.01 4.63 -14.14
N VAL A 174 18.72 3.69 -15.04
CA VAL A 174 17.47 2.93 -15.15
C VAL A 174 17.76 1.43 -15.23
N ILE A 175 16.74 0.62 -14.95
CA ILE A 175 16.79 -0.85 -15.06
C ILE A 175 15.90 -1.25 -16.23
N LEU A 176 16.42 -2.06 -17.16
CA LEU A 176 15.72 -2.45 -18.38
C LEU A 176 15.81 -3.97 -18.62
N SER A 177 14.85 -4.46 -19.38
CA SER A 177 14.90 -5.83 -19.92
C SER A 177 16.01 -5.96 -20.95
N PRO A 178 16.80 -7.05 -20.93
CA PRO A 178 17.89 -7.24 -21.89
C PRO A 178 17.39 -7.36 -23.33
N TRP A 179 16.10 -7.64 -23.53
CA TRP A 179 15.45 -7.71 -24.84
C TRP A 179 15.11 -6.34 -25.44
N GLN A 180 15.23 -5.26 -24.65
CA GLN A 180 14.99 -3.89 -25.13
C GLN A 180 16.17 -3.34 -25.93
N ALA A 181 17.38 -3.88 -25.74
CA ALA A 181 18.54 -3.52 -26.52
C ALA A 181 18.48 -4.17 -27.91
N LYS A 182 18.63 -3.34 -28.94
CA LYS A 182 18.80 -3.76 -30.32
C LYS A 182 20.25 -4.11 -30.62
N GLU A 183 21.16 -3.29 -30.12
CA GLU A 183 22.60 -3.34 -30.43
C GLU A 183 23.41 -2.83 -29.24
N THR A 184 24.62 -3.35 -29.08
CA THR A 184 25.63 -2.77 -28.17
C THR A 184 26.91 -2.49 -28.94
N GLU A 185 27.70 -1.53 -28.47
CA GLU A 185 28.92 -1.10 -29.15
C GLU A 185 29.92 -2.24 -29.42
N LYS A 186 30.03 -3.22 -28.52
CA LYS A 186 30.96 -4.35 -28.66
C LYS A 186 30.38 -5.57 -29.35
N GLU A 187 29.13 -5.93 -29.07
CA GLU A 187 28.49 -7.12 -29.67
C GLU A 187 27.91 -6.82 -31.06
N GLY A 188 27.73 -5.54 -31.41
CA GLY A 188 26.95 -5.12 -32.56
C GLY A 188 25.48 -5.48 -32.39
N LEU A 189 24.81 -5.78 -33.52
CA LEU A 189 23.40 -6.14 -33.55
C LEU A 189 23.13 -7.47 -32.82
N LEU A 190 22.28 -7.45 -31.80
CA LEU A 190 22.06 -8.61 -30.92
C LEU A 190 21.20 -9.71 -31.56
N ASN A 191 20.33 -9.37 -32.53
CA ASN A 191 19.55 -10.34 -33.33
C ASN A 191 18.83 -11.43 -32.50
N GLY A 192 18.03 -11.01 -31.51
CA GLY A 192 17.28 -11.94 -30.66
C GLY A 192 18.10 -12.57 -29.53
N LYS A 193 19.34 -12.14 -29.33
CA LYS A 193 20.11 -12.41 -28.10
C LYS A 193 19.84 -11.34 -27.05
N PRO A 194 19.87 -11.69 -25.75
CA PRO A 194 19.74 -10.72 -24.68
C PRO A 194 20.99 -9.81 -24.61
N ALA A 195 20.82 -8.55 -24.21
CA ALA A 195 21.94 -7.70 -23.83
C ALA A 195 22.75 -8.33 -22.67
N PRO A 196 24.09 -8.15 -22.64
CA PRO A 196 24.90 -8.61 -21.51
C PRO A 196 24.48 -7.92 -20.20
N TYR A 197 24.26 -8.67 -19.13
CA TYR A 197 23.86 -8.10 -17.83
C TYR A 197 25.03 -7.76 -16.89
N GLY A 198 26.24 -8.26 -17.18
CA GLY A 198 27.39 -8.14 -16.28
C GLY A 198 27.97 -6.72 -16.12
N LYS A 199 27.39 -5.71 -16.76
CA LYS A 199 27.90 -4.33 -16.79
C LYS A 199 26.80 -3.31 -17.19
N PRO A 200 26.98 -2.03 -16.83
CA PRO A 200 26.09 -0.95 -17.27
C PRO A 200 26.44 -0.43 -18.68
N PHE A 201 25.44 0.17 -19.35
CA PHE A 201 25.54 0.77 -20.68
C PHE A 201 25.06 2.21 -20.70
N LEU A 202 25.61 3.04 -21.59
CA LEU A 202 25.11 4.39 -21.86
C LEU A 202 23.99 4.33 -22.90
N LEU A 203 22.92 5.08 -22.67
CA LEU A 203 21.84 5.33 -23.62
C LEU A 203 21.80 6.82 -23.98
N THR A 204 21.49 7.15 -25.23
CA THR A 204 21.34 8.54 -25.70
C THR A 204 19.88 8.87 -25.98
N GLY A 205 19.43 10.04 -25.55
CA GLY A 205 18.19 10.65 -25.99
C GLY A 205 18.33 11.38 -27.33
N GLU A 206 17.23 11.97 -27.82
CA GLU A 206 17.19 12.66 -29.12
C GLU A 206 18.01 13.95 -29.12
N LYS A 207 18.08 14.62 -27.96
CA LYS A 207 18.83 15.86 -27.74
C LYS A 207 20.25 15.62 -27.24
N GLY A 208 20.69 14.36 -27.17
CA GLY A 208 22.01 14.00 -26.68
C GLY A 208 22.11 13.83 -25.16
N GLY A 209 20.99 13.91 -24.43
CA GLY A 209 20.98 13.56 -23.01
C GLY A 209 21.38 12.10 -22.80
N THR A 210 22.07 11.80 -21.71
CA THR A 210 22.60 10.45 -21.46
C THR A 210 22.12 9.90 -20.13
N VAL A 211 21.69 8.64 -20.12
CA VAL A 211 21.38 7.90 -18.88
C VAL A 211 22.06 6.54 -18.92
N THR A 212 22.43 6.00 -17.76
CA THR A 212 22.96 4.64 -17.68
C THR A 212 21.82 3.62 -17.63
N ALA A 213 21.96 2.48 -18.32
CA ALA A 213 21.04 1.36 -18.24
C ALA A 213 21.74 0.11 -17.69
N PHE A 214 21.05 -0.58 -16.79
CA PHE A 214 21.36 -1.94 -16.35
C PHE A 214 20.37 -2.91 -17.00
N PHE A 215 20.85 -3.81 -17.86
CA PHE A 215 20.04 -4.86 -18.46
C PHE A 215 20.05 -6.10 -17.58
N TYR A 216 18.93 -6.51 -17.02
CA TYR A 216 18.90 -7.57 -16.00
C TYR A 216 19.11 -9.00 -16.56
N ASN A 217 19.55 -9.94 -15.70
CA ASN A 217 19.59 -11.36 -16.06
C ASN A 217 18.17 -11.92 -16.17
N HIS A 218 17.72 -12.20 -17.39
CA HIS A 218 16.35 -12.64 -17.66
C HIS A 218 16.04 -14.05 -17.15
N THR A 219 17.01 -14.98 -17.17
CA THR A 219 16.79 -16.35 -16.68
C THR A 219 16.59 -16.35 -15.17
N LEU A 220 17.33 -15.51 -14.44
CA LEU A 220 17.12 -15.35 -13.01
C LEU A 220 15.79 -14.64 -12.71
N ALA A 221 15.39 -13.64 -13.51
CA ALA A 221 14.11 -12.97 -13.36
C ALA A 221 12.94 -13.96 -13.53
N GLU A 222 12.95 -14.72 -14.62
CA GLU A 222 11.95 -15.75 -14.92
C GLU A 222 11.91 -16.85 -13.85
N GLY A 223 13.09 -17.31 -13.40
CA GLY A 223 13.21 -18.31 -12.35
C GLY A 223 12.64 -17.86 -11.00
N ILE A 224 12.82 -16.58 -10.64
CA ILE A 224 12.22 -16.00 -9.43
C ILE A 224 10.71 -15.80 -9.60
N SER A 225 10.27 -15.16 -10.69
CA SER A 225 8.86 -14.81 -10.90
C SER A 225 7.95 -16.01 -11.15
N PHE A 226 8.43 -17.03 -11.87
CA PHE A 226 7.58 -18.14 -12.35
C PHE A 226 8.21 -19.52 -12.11
N GLY A 227 9.51 -19.58 -11.85
CA GLY A 227 10.26 -20.83 -11.61
C GLY A 227 10.37 -21.25 -10.15
N HIS A 228 9.69 -20.56 -9.23
CA HIS A 228 9.65 -20.87 -7.78
C HIS A 228 11.01 -20.86 -7.08
N TYR A 229 11.98 -20.05 -7.54
CA TYR A 229 13.31 -19.99 -6.94
C TYR A 229 13.31 -19.46 -5.49
N LEU A 230 12.25 -18.76 -5.08
CA LEU A 230 12.08 -18.27 -3.71
C LEU A 230 11.40 -19.28 -2.76
N ARG A 231 11.19 -20.54 -3.17
CA ARG A 231 10.71 -21.57 -2.23
C ARG A 231 11.79 -22.10 -1.30
N ASP A 232 13.05 -22.09 -1.76
CA ASP A 232 14.17 -22.68 -1.04
C ASP A 232 15.46 -21.88 -1.28
N ALA A 233 15.95 -21.24 -0.22
CA ALA A 233 17.17 -20.46 -0.23
C ALA A 233 18.42 -21.28 -0.59
N ASP A 234 18.48 -22.58 -0.25
CA ASP A 234 19.60 -23.45 -0.61
C ASP A 234 19.66 -23.71 -2.11
N VAL A 235 18.50 -23.87 -2.74
CA VAL A 235 18.40 -24.06 -4.20
C VAL A 235 18.85 -22.79 -4.91
N LEU A 236 18.30 -21.63 -4.53
CA LEU A 236 18.67 -20.35 -5.13
C LEU A 236 20.15 -20.02 -4.91
N TYR A 237 20.68 -20.25 -3.72
CA TYR A 237 22.10 -19.99 -3.43
C TYR A 237 23.02 -20.87 -4.30
N LYS A 238 22.75 -22.17 -4.42
CA LYS A 238 23.52 -23.07 -5.30
C LYS A 238 23.46 -22.62 -6.76
N LEU A 239 22.28 -22.22 -7.23
CA LEU A 239 22.09 -21.71 -8.59
C LEU A 239 22.92 -20.44 -8.85
N LEU A 240 22.95 -19.49 -7.90
CA LEU A 240 23.78 -18.28 -8.03
C LEU A 240 25.28 -18.61 -8.07
N LEU A 241 25.75 -19.58 -7.28
CA LEU A 241 27.13 -20.05 -7.33
C LEU A 241 27.47 -20.74 -8.67
N GLU A 242 26.51 -21.48 -9.24
CA GLU A 242 26.68 -22.05 -10.58
C GLU A 242 26.76 -20.98 -11.66
N ILE A 243 25.91 -19.96 -11.61
CA ILE A 243 25.95 -18.80 -12.52
C ILE A 243 27.32 -18.13 -12.40
N LYS A 244 27.77 -17.81 -11.19
CA LYS A 244 29.10 -17.25 -10.93
C LYS A 244 30.20 -18.10 -11.57
N LYS A 245 30.19 -19.42 -11.37
CA LYS A 245 31.21 -20.34 -11.88
C LYS A 245 31.22 -20.43 -13.40
N LYS A 246 30.05 -20.50 -14.03
CA LYS A 246 29.88 -20.69 -15.49
C LYS A 246 30.18 -19.39 -16.24
N GLU A 247 29.61 -18.28 -15.78
CA GLU A 247 29.60 -17.02 -16.54
C GLU A 247 30.77 -16.11 -16.18
N LYS A 248 31.32 -16.22 -14.95
CA LYS A 248 32.44 -15.40 -14.45
C LYS A 248 32.19 -13.89 -14.58
N SER A 249 30.93 -13.49 -14.57
CA SER A 249 30.51 -12.09 -14.57
C SER A 249 30.88 -11.43 -13.23
N PRO A 250 31.38 -10.18 -13.22
CA PRO A 250 31.65 -9.43 -11.98
C PRO A 250 30.37 -9.02 -11.24
N LEU A 251 29.23 -9.01 -11.95
CA LEU A 251 27.91 -8.68 -11.42
C LEU A 251 26.90 -9.77 -11.81
N ILE A 252 26.10 -10.20 -10.86
CA ILE A 252 24.86 -10.94 -11.07
C ILE A 252 23.73 -10.03 -10.59
N HIS A 253 22.83 -9.65 -11.49
CA HIS A 253 21.67 -8.88 -11.09
C HIS A 253 20.39 -9.25 -11.82
N THR A 254 19.27 -9.03 -11.15
CA THR A 254 17.94 -9.23 -11.73
C THR A 254 16.94 -8.19 -11.24
N ALA A 255 15.79 -8.11 -11.90
CA ALA A 255 14.67 -7.28 -11.48
C ALA A 255 13.35 -8.03 -11.70
N THR A 256 12.45 -7.96 -10.71
CA THR A 256 11.14 -8.60 -10.71
C THR A 256 10.10 -7.67 -10.08
N ASP A 257 8.82 -7.96 -10.27
CA ASP A 257 7.79 -7.44 -9.37
C ASP A 257 8.13 -7.81 -7.93
N GLY A 258 7.96 -6.88 -7.01
CA GLY A 258 8.36 -7.00 -5.61
C GLY A 258 7.43 -7.92 -4.83
N GLU A 259 6.19 -8.04 -5.25
CA GLU A 259 5.16 -8.87 -4.64
C GLU A 259 5.50 -10.38 -4.70
N ILE A 260 6.53 -10.79 -5.46
CA ILE A 260 7.06 -12.16 -5.45
C ILE A 260 7.76 -12.55 -4.13
N TYR A 261 8.29 -11.58 -3.39
CA TYR A 261 8.95 -11.83 -2.10
C TYR A 261 7.91 -12.00 -0.98
N GLY A 262 6.89 -12.83 -1.17
CA GLY A 262 5.86 -13.11 -0.14
C GLY A 262 4.47 -13.40 -0.71
N HIS A 263 3.89 -12.50 -1.51
CA HIS A 263 2.50 -12.64 -1.96
C HIS A 263 2.32 -13.63 -3.13
N HIS A 264 3.13 -13.50 -4.18
CA HIS A 264 3.07 -14.45 -5.30
C HIS A 264 3.84 -15.76 -5.03
N GLU A 265 4.83 -15.74 -4.14
CA GLU A 265 5.47 -16.93 -3.58
C GLU A 265 5.37 -16.87 -2.05
N PRO A 266 4.42 -17.60 -1.44
CA PRO A 266 4.27 -17.67 0.01
C PRO A 266 5.61 -17.97 0.70
N TYR A 267 5.95 -17.17 1.72
CA TYR A 267 7.21 -17.23 2.46
C TYR A 267 8.47 -16.94 1.64
N GLY A 268 8.33 -16.33 0.45
CA GLY A 268 9.45 -15.90 -0.38
C GLY A 268 10.34 -14.85 0.29
N ASP A 269 9.78 -14.05 1.20
CA ASP A 269 10.53 -13.16 2.09
C ASP A 269 11.51 -13.95 2.97
N MET A 270 11.07 -15.07 3.57
CA MET A 270 11.88 -15.89 4.46
C MET A 270 12.99 -16.62 3.70
N ALA A 271 12.70 -17.10 2.49
CA ALA A 271 13.73 -17.67 1.63
C ALA A 271 14.79 -16.62 1.25
N PHE A 272 14.38 -15.36 1.01
CA PHE A 272 15.33 -14.29 0.77
C PHE A 272 16.15 -13.94 2.03
N ALA A 273 15.52 -13.89 3.22
CA ALA A 273 16.24 -13.71 4.49
C ALA A 273 17.30 -14.80 4.72
N ALA A 274 16.95 -16.07 4.45
CA ALA A 274 17.88 -17.18 4.51
C ALA A 274 18.99 -17.09 3.45
N LEU A 275 18.69 -16.60 2.23
CA LEU A 275 19.69 -16.37 1.19
C LEU A 275 20.73 -15.33 1.62
N ILE A 276 20.30 -14.24 2.28
CA ILE A 276 21.20 -13.22 2.83
C ILE A 276 22.22 -13.87 3.76
N LYS A 277 21.76 -14.67 4.74
CA LYS A 277 22.64 -15.37 5.69
C LYS A 277 23.61 -16.34 5.01
N LYS A 278 23.15 -17.06 3.98
CA LYS A 278 24.01 -17.97 3.20
C LYS A 278 25.09 -17.21 2.43
N CYS A 279 24.76 -16.08 1.82
CA CYS A 279 25.72 -15.23 1.13
C CYS A 279 26.78 -14.67 2.10
N GLU A 280 26.35 -14.16 3.27
CA GLU A 280 27.24 -13.65 4.32
C GLU A 280 28.19 -14.74 4.84
N ALA A 281 27.67 -15.93 5.16
CA ALA A 281 28.48 -17.04 5.67
C ALA A 281 29.44 -17.63 4.62
N GLY A 282 29.02 -17.70 3.37
CA GLY A 282 29.83 -18.31 2.31
C GLY A 282 30.92 -17.38 1.74
N GLY A 283 30.72 -16.06 1.77
CA GLY A 283 31.71 -15.07 1.29
C GLY A 283 31.96 -15.05 -0.22
N GLU A 284 31.23 -15.85 -1.01
CA GLU A 284 31.39 -15.93 -2.48
C GLU A 284 30.58 -14.86 -3.23
N LEU A 285 29.49 -14.39 -2.65
CA LEU A 285 28.58 -13.38 -3.22
C LEU A 285 28.40 -12.26 -2.21
N THR A 286 28.32 -11.01 -2.68
CA THR A 286 28.11 -9.84 -1.80
C THR A 286 26.96 -9.00 -2.31
N PHE A 287 25.95 -8.81 -1.46
CA PHE A 287 24.84 -7.91 -1.75
C PHE A 287 25.30 -6.46 -1.80
N THR A 288 25.04 -5.82 -2.94
CA THR A 288 25.27 -4.38 -3.18
C THR A 288 24.02 -3.78 -3.84
N ASN A 289 24.10 -2.54 -4.32
CA ASN A 289 23.05 -1.91 -5.12
C ASN A 289 23.61 -1.23 -6.37
N TYR A 290 22.70 -0.76 -7.23
CA TYR A 290 23.06 -0.18 -8.53
C TYR A 290 23.90 1.09 -8.39
N GLY A 291 23.61 1.95 -7.40
CA GLY A 291 24.38 3.18 -7.14
C GLY A 291 25.82 2.88 -6.79
N ALA A 292 26.04 2.03 -5.78
CA ALA A 292 27.37 1.61 -5.36
C ALA A 292 28.14 0.87 -6.46
N TYR A 293 27.47 -0.01 -7.20
CA TYR A 293 28.09 -0.72 -8.32
C TYR A 293 28.49 0.24 -9.44
N LEU A 294 27.63 1.19 -9.81
CA LEU A 294 27.90 2.18 -10.86
C LEU A 294 29.04 3.12 -10.49
N ALA A 295 29.13 3.54 -9.23
CA ALA A 295 30.22 4.38 -8.73
C ALA A 295 31.58 3.68 -8.87
N ALA A 296 31.65 2.37 -8.59
CA ALA A 296 32.86 1.56 -8.75
C ALA A 296 33.12 1.13 -10.20
N ASN A 297 32.07 0.99 -11.02
CA ASN A 297 32.12 0.47 -12.39
C ASN A 297 31.32 1.37 -13.36
N PRO A 298 31.82 2.57 -13.70
CA PRO A 298 31.11 3.48 -14.59
C PRO A 298 30.83 2.86 -15.96
N ALA A 299 29.68 3.20 -16.55
CA ALA A 299 29.33 2.81 -17.91
C ALA A 299 30.31 3.42 -18.93
N LYS A 300 30.82 2.60 -19.85
CA LYS A 300 31.80 3.01 -20.88
C LYS A 300 31.40 2.61 -22.29
N GLU A 301 30.31 1.87 -22.43
CA GLU A 301 29.86 1.30 -23.69
C GLU A 301 28.43 1.74 -23.97
N TRP A 302 28.12 2.02 -25.22
CA TRP A 302 26.76 2.39 -25.63
C TRP A 302 25.90 1.17 -25.95
N ALA A 303 24.60 1.30 -25.68
CA ALA A 303 23.57 0.42 -26.20
C ALA A 303 22.52 1.24 -26.97
N VAL A 304 22.03 0.66 -28.06
CA VAL A 304 20.93 1.21 -28.87
C VAL A 304 19.69 0.40 -28.57
N LEU A 305 18.59 1.07 -28.24
CA LEU A 305 17.31 0.42 -27.94
C LEU A 305 16.52 0.11 -29.22
N HIS A 306 15.60 -0.84 -29.11
CA HIS A 306 14.56 -1.00 -30.12
C HIS A 306 13.61 0.21 -30.12
N ASP A 307 13.27 0.67 -31.33
CA ASP A 307 12.33 1.80 -31.52
C ASP A 307 10.90 1.46 -31.05
N GLY A 308 10.55 0.16 -31.01
CA GLY A 308 9.17 -0.30 -30.85
C GLY A 308 8.28 0.07 -32.04
N GLU A 309 7.00 -0.31 -31.98
CA GLU A 309 6.05 0.07 -33.03
C GLU A 309 5.83 1.59 -33.06
N GLU A 310 5.69 2.13 -34.26
CA GLU A 310 5.49 3.58 -34.49
C GLU A 310 6.59 4.46 -33.85
N LYS A 311 7.77 3.89 -33.54
CA LYS A 311 8.87 4.54 -32.82
C LYS A 311 8.49 5.07 -31.44
N LYS A 312 7.50 4.46 -30.79
CA LYS A 312 7.01 4.91 -29.48
C LYS A 312 7.84 4.41 -28.31
N GLY A 313 8.79 3.51 -28.51
CA GLY A 313 9.63 2.95 -27.45
C GLY A 313 9.38 1.48 -27.15
N SER A 314 10.22 0.94 -26.27
CA SER A 314 10.20 -0.47 -25.85
C SER A 314 9.74 -0.60 -24.38
N SER A 315 9.39 -1.82 -23.95
CA SER A 315 9.03 -2.18 -22.56
C SER A 315 9.46 -3.63 -22.27
N TRP A 316 9.44 -4.07 -21.00
CA TRP A 316 9.77 -5.47 -20.65
C TRP A 316 8.65 -6.48 -20.91
N SER A 317 7.39 -6.05 -20.98
CA SER A 317 6.20 -6.92 -20.89
C SER A 317 5.36 -6.92 -22.18
N CYS A 318 5.87 -6.33 -23.26
CA CYS A 318 5.26 -6.38 -24.59
C CYS A 318 6.31 -6.47 -25.71
N SER A 319 6.24 -7.52 -26.52
CA SER A 319 7.11 -7.73 -27.70
C SER A 319 6.98 -6.65 -28.77
N HIS A 320 5.87 -5.90 -28.76
CA HIS A 320 5.59 -4.80 -29.69
C HIS A 320 6.03 -3.43 -29.15
N GLY A 321 6.82 -3.40 -28.07
CA GLY A 321 7.27 -2.18 -27.42
C GLY A 321 6.23 -1.67 -26.43
N VAL A 322 5.62 -0.51 -26.67
CA VAL A 322 4.59 0.06 -25.78
C VAL A 322 3.15 -0.10 -26.29
N SER A 323 2.94 -0.91 -27.33
CA SER A 323 1.63 -1.06 -27.98
C SER A 323 0.52 -1.58 -27.09
N ARG A 324 0.85 -2.43 -26.10
CA ARG A 324 -0.11 -2.96 -25.12
C ARG A 324 -0.94 -1.87 -24.45
N TRP A 325 -0.38 -0.67 -24.21
CA TRP A 325 -1.05 0.39 -23.43
C TRP A 325 -1.76 1.47 -24.26
N TYR A 326 -1.91 1.27 -25.58
CA TYR A 326 -2.70 2.19 -26.41
C TYR A 326 -3.48 1.56 -27.57
N LYS A 327 -3.22 0.28 -27.92
CA LYS A 327 -3.96 -0.40 -29.00
C LYS A 327 -4.10 -1.90 -28.75
N ASP A 328 -4.91 -2.52 -29.59
CA ASP A 328 -4.97 -3.97 -29.73
C ASP A 328 -3.75 -4.48 -30.49
N CYS A 329 -2.69 -4.83 -29.75
CA CYS A 329 -1.48 -5.42 -30.31
C CYS A 329 -1.49 -6.96 -30.24
N GLY A 330 -2.63 -7.57 -29.91
CA GLY A 330 -2.77 -9.02 -29.71
C GLY A 330 -2.13 -9.57 -28.43
N CYS A 331 -1.52 -8.73 -27.58
CA CYS A 331 -1.07 -9.15 -26.25
C CYS A 331 -2.25 -9.12 -25.26
N TYR A 332 -2.56 -10.28 -24.69
CA TYR A 332 -3.61 -10.48 -23.69
C TYR A 332 -3.05 -11.26 -22.48
N THR A 333 -3.71 -11.14 -21.34
CA THR A 333 -3.30 -11.76 -20.06
C THR A 333 -4.53 -12.06 -19.22
N GLY A 334 -4.93 -13.33 -19.14
CA GLY A 334 -6.20 -13.77 -18.54
C GLY A 334 -7.40 -13.65 -19.51
N GLY A 335 -8.62 -13.84 -19.01
CA GLY A 335 -9.85 -13.67 -19.78
C GLY A 335 -10.14 -14.80 -20.78
N ASN A 336 -11.22 -14.64 -21.55
CA ASN A 336 -11.65 -15.60 -22.57
C ASN A 336 -10.84 -15.40 -23.86
N ASP A 337 -10.44 -16.49 -24.52
CA ASP A 337 -9.68 -16.49 -25.78
C ASP A 337 -10.34 -15.68 -26.92
N SER A 338 -11.66 -15.47 -26.87
CA SER A 338 -12.41 -14.68 -27.86
C SER A 338 -12.35 -13.16 -27.63
N TRP A 339 -11.82 -12.72 -26.49
CA TRP A 339 -11.74 -11.29 -26.15
C TRP A 339 -10.64 -10.58 -26.92
N ASN A 340 -10.80 -9.26 -27.09
CA ASN A 340 -9.84 -8.41 -27.79
C ASN A 340 -9.62 -7.09 -27.03
N GLN A 341 -8.60 -6.34 -27.45
CA GLN A 341 -8.16 -5.13 -26.75
C GLN A 341 -8.43 -3.86 -27.58
N LYS A 342 -9.37 -3.91 -28.52
CA LYS A 342 -9.71 -2.77 -29.41
C LYS A 342 -10.26 -1.56 -28.66
N TRP A 343 -10.71 -1.74 -27.41
CA TRP A 343 -11.17 -0.66 -26.53
C TRP A 343 -10.06 0.29 -26.11
N ARG A 344 -8.79 -0.14 -26.12
CA ARG A 344 -7.65 0.68 -25.68
C ARG A 344 -7.49 1.94 -26.54
N THR A 345 -7.55 1.81 -27.86
CA THR A 345 -7.40 2.96 -28.77
C THR A 345 -8.44 4.07 -28.54
N PRO A 346 -9.76 3.80 -28.55
CA PRO A 346 -10.76 4.83 -28.29
C PRO A 346 -10.75 5.34 -26.84
N LEU A 347 -10.43 4.51 -25.85
CA LEU A 347 -10.28 4.96 -24.47
C LEU A 347 -9.14 5.98 -24.36
N ARG A 348 -7.98 5.65 -24.95
CA ARG A 348 -6.78 6.51 -24.92
C ARG A 348 -7.05 7.83 -25.63
N ALA A 349 -7.66 7.79 -26.81
CA ALA A 349 -8.06 8.99 -27.53
C ALA A 349 -9.04 9.88 -26.73
N SER A 350 -9.92 9.26 -25.93
CA SER A 350 -10.85 9.99 -25.05
C SER A 350 -10.11 10.73 -23.94
N PHE A 351 -9.16 10.06 -23.29
CA PHE A 351 -8.32 10.67 -22.25
C PHE A 351 -7.39 11.74 -22.81
N ASP A 352 -6.77 11.52 -23.98
CA ASP A 352 -5.88 12.50 -24.60
C ASP A 352 -6.62 13.78 -24.99
N ALA A 353 -7.86 13.67 -25.46
CA ALA A 353 -8.72 14.82 -25.74
C ALA A 353 -9.08 15.59 -24.46
N LEU A 354 -9.43 14.88 -23.38
CA LEU A 354 -9.70 15.47 -22.08
C LEU A 354 -8.46 16.17 -21.51
N ALA A 355 -7.33 15.48 -21.48
CA ALA A 355 -6.05 15.96 -20.96
C ALA A 355 -5.60 17.22 -21.69
N LYS A 356 -5.74 17.27 -23.02
CA LYS A 356 -5.45 18.49 -23.80
C LYS A 356 -6.27 19.69 -23.29
N ARG A 357 -7.57 19.52 -23.09
CA ARG A 357 -8.44 20.61 -22.65
C ARG A 357 -8.15 21.03 -21.20
N ILE A 358 -7.88 20.06 -20.32
CA ILE A 358 -7.46 20.32 -18.93
C ILE A 358 -6.13 21.08 -18.88
N ASP A 359 -5.14 20.70 -19.70
CA ASP A 359 -3.85 21.41 -19.79
C ASP A 359 -4.05 22.88 -20.22
N GLU A 360 -4.89 23.12 -21.24
CA GLU A 360 -5.19 24.48 -21.73
C GLU A 360 -5.86 25.35 -20.64
N ILE A 361 -6.85 24.80 -19.92
CA ILE A 361 -7.55 25.52 -18.85
C ILE A 361 -6.59 25.78 -17.69
N TYR A 362 -5.81 24.78 -17.26
CA TYR A 362 -4.86 24.93 -16.17
C TYR A 362 -3.88 26.06 -16.46
N ILE A 363 -3.23 26.04 -17.63
CA ILE A 363 -2.28 27.07 -18.00
C ILE A 363 -2.97 28.44 -18.08
N SER A 364 -4.15 28.54 -18.68
CA SER A 364 -4.89 29.82 -18.75
C SER A 364 -5.21 30.39 -17.36
N GLU A 365 -5.85 29.60 -16.50
CA GLU A 365 -6.39 30.10 -15.24
C GLU A 365 -5.33 30.22 -14.15
N ALA A 366 -4.43 29.23 -14.03
CA ALA A 366 -3.34 29.30 -13.06
C ALA A 366 -2.38 30.44 -13.40
N SER A 367 -2.13 30.75 -14.69
CA SER A 367 -1.27 31.90 -15.05
C SER A 367 -1.90 33.23 -14.69
N LYS A 368 -3.23 33.36 -14.71
CA LYS A 368 -3.91 34.60 -14.28
C LYS A 368 -3.71 34.84 -12.78
N MET A 369 -3.81 33.78 -11.97
CA MET A 369 -3.62 33.85 -10.51
C MET A 369 -2.14 33.96 -10.11
N LEU A 370 -1.24 33.28 -10.82
CA LEU A 370 0.19 33.19 -10.47
C LEU A 370 1.08 34.18 -11.25
N GLY A 371 0.50 34.97 -12.15
CA GLY A 371 1.17 36.02 -12.93
C GLY A 371 1.94 35.54 -14.18
N SER A 372 2.26 34.25 -14.33
CA SER A 372 2.91 33.73 -15.54
C SER A 372 2.70 32.23 -15.78
N GLU A 373 2.81 31.82 -17.05
CA GLU A 373 2.79 30.41 -17.45
C GLU A 373 3.96 29.61 -16.84
N GLU A 374 5.14 30.22 -16.74
CA GLU A 374 6.31 29.60 -16.13
C GLU A 374 6.05 29.24 -14.66
N THR A 375 5.45 30.17 -13.90
CA THR A 375 5.09 29.93 -12.50
C THR A 375 4.01 28.87 -12.38
N ALA A 376 2.98 28.89 -13.24
CA ALA A 376 1.95 27.84 -13.25
C ALA A 376 2.52 26.44 -13.51
N ARG A 377 3.47 26.31 -14.45
CA ARG A 377 4.18 25.05 -14.71
C ARG A 377 5.05 24.63 -13.54
N LYS A 378 5.77 25.58 -12.92
CA LYS A 378 6.60 25.31 -11.73
C LYS A 378 5.75 24.78 -10.58
N VAL A 379 4.63 25.44 -10.25
CA VAL A 379 3.70 25.02 -9.20
C VAL A 379 3.17 23.61 -9.47
N LEU A 380 2.76 23.31 -10.72
CA LEU A 380 2.34 21.95 -11.09
C LEU A 380 3.46 20.94 -10.86
N ASN A 381 4.67 21.23 -11.33
CA ASN A 381 5.81 20.32 -11.24
C ASN A 381 6.31 20.10 -9.79
N SER A 382 6.01 21.01 -8.86
CA SER A 382 6.29 20.85 -7.42
C SER A 382 5.12 20.32 -6.59
N PHE A 383 4.00 19.92 -7.22
CA PHE A 383 2.77 19.54 -6.51
C PHE A 383 2.81 18.16 -5.82
N ALA A 384 3.82 17.34 -6.10
CA ALA A 384 3.89 15.96 -5.62
C ALA A 384 3.75 15.79 -4.10
N PRO A 385 4.42 16.59 -3.24
CA PRO A 385 4.25 16.46 -1.79
C PRO A 385 2.80 16.68 -1.32
N VAL A 386 2.06 17.59 -1.97
CA VAL A 386 0.63 17.78 -1.67
C VAL A 386 -0.19 16.63 -2.22
N ALA A 387 0.07 16.18 -3.45
CA ALA A 387 -0.61 15.05 -4.06
C ALA A 387 -0.44 13.75 -3.26
N SER A 388 0.67 13.62 -2.54
CA SER A 388 1.04 12.53 -1.63
C SER A 388 0.69 12.76 -0.16
N HIS A 389 0.00 13.86 0.16
CA HIS A 389 -0.41 14.24 1.51
C HIS A 389 0.77 14.46 2.49
N LEU A 390 1.98 14.69 1.99
CA LEU A 390 3.17 15.02 2.77
C LEU A 390 3.14 16.48 3.25
N VAL A 391 2.56 17.37 2.46
CA VAL A 391 2.44 18.80 2.74
C VAL A 391 0.98 19.25 2.59
N PRO A 392 0.40 20.00 3.54
CA PRO A 392 -0.93 20.59 3.38
C PRO A 392 -1.00 21.56 2.20
N LEU A 393 -2.12 21.55 1.45
CA LEU A 393 -2.29 22.41 0.28
C LEU A 393 -2.11 23.91 0.60
N HIS A 394 -2.67 24.36 1.72
CA HIS A 394 -2.57 25.77 2.14
C HIS A 394 -1.10 26.18 2.35
N GLU A 395 -0.30 25.34 3.01
CA GLU A 395 1.13 25.61 3.24
C GLU A 395 1.90 25.67 1.92
N PHE A 396 1.59 24.77 0.99
CA PHE A 396 2.20 24.75 -0.34
C PHE A 396 1.89 25.99 -1.19
N LEU A 397 0.66 26.53 -1.08
CA LEU A 397 0.23 27.69 -1.87
C LEU A 397 0.49 29.05 -1.21
N ALA A 398 0.73 29.08 0.10
CA ALA A 398 0.98 30.31 0.86
C ALA A 398 2.10 31.21 0.28
N PRO A 399 3.18 30.69 -0.33
CA PRO A 399 4.19 31.54 -0.99
C PRO A 399 3.69 32.27 -2.24
N TYR A 400 2.58 31.84 -2.83
CA TYR A 400 2.07 32.35 -4.11
C TYR A 400 0.85 33.25 -3.95
N THR A 401 -0.04 32.92 -3.02
CA THR A 401 -1.22 33.73 -2.70
C THR A 401 -1.65 33.49 -1.25
N THR A 402 -2.25 34.52 -0.66
CA THR A 402 -2.92 34.45 0.66
C THR A 402 -4.43 34.64 0.55
N ASP A 403 -4.95 34.74 -0.68
CA ASP A 403 -6.39 34.83 -0.92
C ASP A 403 -6.99 33.41 -0.86
N GLU A 404 -7.89 33.19 0.09
CA GLU A 404 -8.55 31.90 0.31
C GLU A 404 -9.33 31.40 -0.92
N GLU A 405 -9.92 32.30 -1.71
CA GLU A 405 -10.65 31.93 -2.93
C GLU A 405 -9.67 31.47 -4.02
N GLU A 406 -8.55 32.18 -4.19
CA GLU A 406 -7.50 31.79 -5.15
C GLU A 406 -6.81 30.47 -4.72
N ILE A 407 -6.51 30.30 -3.44
CA ILE A 407 -5.96 29.05 -2.89
C ILE A 407 -6.90 27.89 -3.22
N THR A 408 -8.21 28.06 -2.98
CA THR A 408 -9.22 27.05 -3.26
C THR A 408 -9.30 26.73 -4.76
N ALA A 409 -9.31 27.76 -5.61
CA ALA A 409 -9.38 27.62 -7.06
C ALA A 409 -8.12 26.93 -7.64
N LEU A 410 -6.92 27.35 -7.23
CA LEU A 410 -5.65 26.71 -7.58
C LEU A 410 -5.60 25.27 -7.07
N GLY A 411 -6.06 25.03 -5.84
CA GLY A 411 -6.21 23.69 -5.27
C GLY A 411 -7.05 22.78 -6.16
N CYS A 412 -8.24 23.20 -6.57
CA CYS A 412 -9.09 22.44 -7.49
C CYS A 412 -8.41 22.15 -8.83
N LEU A 413 -7.75 23.16 -9.42
CA LEU A 413 -7.03 23.02 -10.68
C LEU A 413 -5.89 21.98 -10.57
N LEU A 414 -5.09 22.04 -9.51
CA LEU A 414 -4.00 21.10 -9.26
C LEU A 414 -4.50 19.68 -8.99
N GLN A 415 -5.60 19.53 -8.24
CA GLN A 415 -6.21 18.22 -8.03
C GLN A 415 -6.76 17.62 -9.34
N GLY A 416 -7.34 18.43 -10.23
CA GLY A 416 -7.76 17.90 -11.52
C GLY A 416 -6.59 17.54 -12.43
N GLN A 417 -5.43 18.21 -12.31
CA GLN A 417 -4.18 17.75 -12.95
C GLN A 417 -3.71 16.41 -12.38
N LYS A 418 -3.76 16.21 -11.06
CA LYS A 418 -3.49 14.91 -10.41
C LYS A 418 -4.40 13.81 -10.99
N TYR A 419 -5.72 14.02 -11.00
CA TYR A 419 -6.66 13.02 -11.51
C TYR A 419 -6.56 12.78 -13.02
N LYS A 420 -6.19 13.81 -13.81
CA LYS A 420 -5.79 13.65 -15.22
C LYS A 420 -4.66 12.64 -15.32
N HIS A 421 -3.58 12.80 -14.55
CA HIS A 421 -2.46 11.87 -14.57
C HIS A 421 -2.83 10.47 -14.06
N TYR A 422 -3.67 10.35 -13.02
CA TYR A 422 -4.13 9.06 -12.50
C TYR A 422 -4.88 8.23 -13.55
N SER A 423 -5.63 8.87 -14.48
CA SER A 423 -6.31 8.15 -15.57
C SER A 423 -5.37 7.44 -16.56
N TYR A 424 -4.06 7.73 -16.51
CA TYR A 424 -3.04 7.11 -17.36
C TYR A 424 -2.25 5.99 -16.68
N THR A 425 -2.63 5.60 -15.46
CA THR A 425 -2.01 4.49 -14.73
C THR A 425 -1.96 3.22 -15.60
N SER A 426 -0.78 2.58 -15.69
CA SER A 426 -0.56 1.47 -16.63
C SER A 426 -1.48 0.26 -16.43
N CYS A 427 -1.85 -0.06 -15.19
CA CYS A 427 -2.67 -1.23 -14.85
C CYS A 427 -4.03 -1.21 -15.56
N GLY A 428 -4.64 -0.04 -15.73
CA GLY A 428 -5.92 0.12 -16.43
C GLY A 428 -5.86 -0.12 -17.95
N TRP A 429 -4.70 -0.53 -18.47
CA TRP A 429 -4.52 -0.94 -19.86
C TRP A 429 -3.94 -2.36 -19.98
N PHE A 430 -3.42 -2.93 -18.90
CA PHE A 430 -2.64 -4.17 -18.95
C PHE A 430 -3.52 -5.41 -19.21
N PHE A 431 -4.68 -5.47 -18.54
CA PHE A 431 -5.64 -6.57 -18.61
C PHE A 431 -6.58 -6.47 -19.82
N ASN A 432 -7.48 -7.45 -19.97
CA ASN A 432 -8.15 -7.73 -21.25
C ASN A 432 -9.41 -6.92 -21.53
N ASP A 433 -10.13 -6.49 -20.50
CA ASP A 433 -11.47 -5.96 -20.66
C ASP A 433 -11.67 -4.58 -20.02
N LEU A 434 -12.45 -3.73 -20.70
CA LEU A 434 -12.78 -2.38 -20.27
C LEU A 434 -13.59 -2.33 -18.96
N ALA A 435 -14.36 -3.39 -18.66
CA ALA A 435 -15.16 -3.49 -17.45
C ALA A 435 -14.40 -4.08 -16.25
N GLY A 436 -13.09 -4.37 -16.42
CA GLY A 436 -12.20 -4.72 -15.31
C GLY A 436 -12.11 -3.62 -14.25
N ILE A 437 -11.60 -3.96 -13.07
CA ILE A 437 -11.48 -3.04 -11.93
C ILE A 437 -10.54 -1.88 -12.29
N GLU A 438 -9.41 -2.14 -12.92
CA GLU A 438 -8.38 -1.15 -13.21
C GLU A 438 -8.81 -0.15 -14.31
N PRO A 439 -9.40 -0.56 -15.45
CA PRO A 439 -9.89 0.41 -16.43
C PRO A 439 -11.07 1.24 -15.91
N LYS A 440 -11.98 0.64 -15.11
CA LYS A 440 -13.03 1.38 -14.38
C LYS A 440 -12.43 2.46 -13.48
N GLN A 441 -11.34 2.14 -12.79
CA GLN A 441 -10.62 3.08 -11.95
C GLN A 441 -10.01 4.25 -12.75
N ASN A 442 -9.42 3.98 -13.92
CA ASN A 442 -8.93 5.06 -14.79
C ASN A 442 -10.08 5.95 -15.30
N ILE A 443 -11.25 5.37 -15.63
CA ILE A 443 -12.44 6.11 -16.05
C ILE A 443 -12.96 7.02 -14.93
N ILE A 444 -13.06 6.55 -13.70
CA ILE A 444 -13.54 7.39 -12.58
C ILE A 444 -12.58 8.55 -12.28
N TYR A 445 -11.27 8.34 -12.43
CA TYR A 445 -10.30 9.44 -12.34
C TYR A 445 -10.43 10.46 -13.47
N ALA A 446 -10.67 10.01 -14.71
CA ALA A 446 -10.97 10.92 -15.82
C ALA A 446 -12.25 11.73 -15.57
N LEU A 447 -13.30 11.11 -15.04
CA LEU A 447 -14.55 11.79 -14.65
C LEU A 447 -14.31 12.82 -13.55
N MET A 448 -13.52 12.49 -12.53
CA MET A 448 -13.17 13.43 -11.46
C MET A 448 -12.38 14.63 -12.00
N ALA A 449 -11.40 14.38 -12.87
CA ALA A 449 -10.62 15.43 -13.51
C ALA A 449 -11.52 16.38 -14.33
N ALA A 450 -12.46 15.84 -15.11
CA ALA A 450 -13.44 16.62 -15.85
C ALA A 450 -14.33 17.46 -14.92
N LYS A 451 -14.83 16.86 -13.84
CA LYS A 451 -15.70 17.51 -12.86
C LYS A 451 -15.03 18.70 -12.17
N LEU A 452 -13.76 18.57 -11.80
CA LEU A 452 -12.98 19.66 -11.18
C LEU A 452 -12.75 20.86 -12.12
N TYR A 453 -12.91 20.65 -13.43
CA TYR A 453 -12.70 21.67 -14.46
C TYR A 453 -14.03 22.15 -15.10
N GLU A 454 -15.17 21.58 -14.70
CA GLU A 454 -16.48 21.81 -15.33
C GLU A 454 -16.98 23.25 -15.17
N SER A 455 -16.54 23.95 -14.12
CA SER A 455 -16.83 25.39 -13.93
C SER A 455 -16.18 26.28 -15.00
N TYR A 456 -15.09 25.83 -15.63
CA TYR A 456 -14.40 26.55 -16.70
C TYR A 456 -14.84 26.09 -18.10
N ASP A 457 -15.37 24.86 -18.20
CA ASP A 457 -15.91 24.31 -19.44
C ASP A 457 -17.05 23.31 -19.13
N PRO A 458 -18.31 23.76 -19.17
CA PRO A 458 -19.47 22.94 -18.86
C PRO A 458 -19.70 21.75 -19.81
N LEU A 459 -19.00 21.69 -20.94
CA LEU A 459 -19.14 20.61 -21.92
C LEU A 459 -18.15 19.46 -21.71
N LEU A 460 -17.21 19.59 -20.76
CA LEU A 460 -16.16 18.59 -20.52
C LEU A 460 -16.71 17.18 -20.27
N THR A 461 -17.58 17.03 -19.27
CA THR A 461 -18.15 15.73 -18.89
C THR A 461 -18.95 15.12 -20.03
N SER A 462 -19.81 15.91 -20.68
CA SER A 462 -20.64 15.42 -21.79
C SER A 462 -19.80 15.01 -23.02
N THR A 463 -18.71 15.73 -23.30
CA THR A 463 -17.76 15.41 -24.37
C THR A 463 -16.97 14.15 -24.06
N LEU A 464 -16.50 14.00 -22.82
CA LEU A 464 -15.84 12.78 -22.36
C LEU A 464 -16.75 11.55 -22.52
N LEU A 465 -17.99 11.63 -22.03
CA LEU A 465 -18.97 10.56 -22.16
C LEU A 465 -19.23 10.17 -23.62
N LYS A 466 -19.34 11.15 -24.52
CA LYS A 466 -19.51 10.92 -25.97
C LYS A 466 -18.29 10.20 -26.58
N ASN A 467 -17.08 10.52 -26.15
CA ASN A 467 -15.87 9.87 -26.65
C ASN A 467 -15.72 8.44 -26.11
N LEU A 468 -16.03 8.24 -24.82
CA LEU A 468 -15.98 6.93 -24.15
C LEU A 468 -16.93 5.89 -24.76
N GLU A 469 -18.03 6.33 -25.39
CA GLU A 469 -18.99 5.46 -26.08
C GLU A 469 -18.33 4.57 -27.17
N LYS A 470 -17.18 5.01 -27.72
CA LYS A 470 -16.44 4.27 -28.75
C LYS A 470 -15.64 3.09 -28.20
N ALA A 471 -15.30 3.09 -26.90
CA ALA A 471 -14.58 2.00 -26.25
C ALA A 471 -15.61 0.95 -25.80
N LYS A 472 -15.57 -0.25 -26.39
CA LYS A 472 -16.54 -1.31 -26.13
C LYS A 472 -15.95 -2.36 -25.19
N ALA A 473 -16.70 -2.77 -24.18
CA ALA A 473 -16.35 -3.95 -23.41
C ALA A 473 -16.49 -5.21 -24.29
N ASN A 474 -15.79 -6.28 -23.93
CA ASN A 474 -15.86 -7.56 -24.62
C ASN A 474 -17.20 -8.23 -24.36
N GLU A 475 -17.71 -8.15 -23.13
CA GLU A 475 -19.02 -8.66 -22.79
C GLU A 475 -20.12 -7.67 -23.13
N LYS A 476 -21.20 -8.19 -23.73
CA LYS A 476 -22.30 -7.35 -24.23
C LYS A 476 -23.06 -6.65 -23.10
N GLU A 477 -23.16 -7.31 -21.94
CA GLU A 477 -23.86 -6.81 -20.75
C GLU A 477 -23.16 -5.62 -20.09
N ASP A 478 -21.83 -5.56 -20.18
CA ASP A 478 -21.04 -4.43 -19.69
C ASP A 478 -21.10 -3.20 -20.61
N GLY A 479 -21.47 -3.39 -21.87
CA GLY A 479 -21.71 -2.32 -22.82
C GLY A 479 -20.44 -1.61 -23.31
N ASN A 480 -20.27 -0.33 -22.94
CA ASN A 480 -19.18 0.52 -23.42
C ASN A 480 -18.72 1.51 -22.34
N GLY A 481 -17.65 2.25 -22.62
CA GLY A 481 -17.05 3.18 -21.67
C GLY A 481 -18.01 4.25 -21.15
N LYS A 482 -19.01 4.67 -21.94
CA LYS A 482 -20.05 5.60 -21.49
C LYS A 482 -21.02 4.93 -20.52
N THR A 483 -21.45 3.70 -20.79
CA THR A 483 -22.30 2.94 -19.87
C THR A 483 -21.61 2.76 -18.52
N ILE A 484 -20.33 2.35 -18.56
CA ILE A 484 -19.50 2.20 -17.36
C ILE A 484 -19.35 3.53 -16.62
N ALA A 485 -19.03 4.62 -17.33
CA ALA A 485 -18.90 5.94 -16.74
C ALA A 485 -20.20 6.40 -16.05
N LEU A 486 -21.36 6.18 -16.68
CA LEU A 486 -22.66 6.53 -16.10
C LEU A 486 -22.97 5.73 -14.83
N GLU A 487 -22.54 4.47 -14.76
CA GLU A 487 -22.65 3.67 -13.53
C GLU A 487 -21.76 4.24 -12.42
N LEU A 488 -20.51 4.56 -12.73
CA LEU A 488 -19.56 5.17 -11.79
C LEU A 488 -20.03 6.55 -11.30
N MET A 489 -20.80 7.28 -12.11
CA MET A 489 -21.40 8.56 -11.73
C MET A 489 -22.59 8.43 -10.76
N LYS A 490 -23.11 7.22 -10.51
CA LYS A 490 -24.13 6.98 -9.47
C LYS A 490 -23.56 6.92 -8.07
N LEU A 491 -22.23 6.83 -7.92
CA LEU A 491 -21.58 6.93 -6.62
C LEU A 491 -21.95 8.24 -5.94
N LEU A 492 -22.07 8.19 -4.61
CA LEU A 492 -22.41 9.37 -3.84
C LEU A 492 -21.34 10.45 -4.03
N PRO A 493 -21.73 11.73 -4.20
CA PRO A 493 -20.77 12.82 -4.12
C PRO A 493 -20.07 12.79 -2.76
N GLY A 494 -18.75 12.99 -2.74
CA GLY A 494 -17.97 12.84 -1.51
C GLY A 494 -18.46 13.67 -0.33
N LYS A 495 -18.89 14.91 -0.59
CA LYS A 495 -19.48 15.79 0.43
C LYS A 495 -20.80 15.27 1.02
N VAL A 496 -21.59 14.55 0.23
CA VAL A 496 -22.85 13.92 0.67
C VAL A 496 -22.53 12.68 1.50
N GLU A 497 -21.61 11.85 1.04
CA GLU A 497 -21.16 10.66 1.75
C GLU A 497 -20.51 11.01 3.10
N ALA A 498 -19.60 11.99 3.12
CA ALA A 498 -18.97 12.47 4.34
C ALA A 498 -19.99 13.06 5.32
N ALA A 499 -20.96 13.85 4.84
CA ALA A 499 -22.02 14.36 5.70
C ALA A 499 -22.86 13.23 6.32
N LEU A 500 -23.22 12.22 5.52
CA LEU A 500 -23.91 11.03 6.00
C LEU A 500 -23.08 10.28 7.07
N TYR A 501 -21.78 10.10 6.83
CA TYR A 501 -20.87 9.50 7.79
C TYR A 501 -20.86 10.26 9.12
N TYR A 502 -20.66 11.58 9.12
CA TYR A 502 -20.59 12.36 10.35
C TYR A 502 -21.89 12.32 11.15
N ILE A 503 -23.04 12.42 10.47
CA ILE A 503 -24.34 12.29 11.14
C ILE A 503 -24.48 10.92 11.80
N LEU A 504 -24.16 9.84 11.07
CA LEU A 504 -24.24 8.47 11.60
C LEU A 504 -23.23 8.21 12.71
N ASN A 505 -21.99 8.65 12.55
CA ASN A 505 -20.94 8.54 13.56
C ASN A 505 -21.33 9.28 14.84
N ARG A 506 -21.87 10.50 14.75
CA ARG A 506 -22.36 11.25 15.92
C ARG A 506 -23.56 10.60 16.61
N THR A 507 -24.40 9.91 15.85
CA THR A 507 -25.60 9.24 16.39
C THR A 507 -25.28 7.87 17.01
N LEU A 508 -24.38 7.10 16.39
CA LEU A 508 -24.16 5.69 16.71
C LEU A 508 -22.92 5.44 17.58
N ALA A 509 -21.84 6.20 17.37
CA ALA A 509 -20.58 5.98 18.08
C ALA A 509 -20.64 6.50 19.53
N LEU A 510 -19.80 5.92 20.38
CA LEU A 510 -19.54 6.49 21.71
C LEU A 510 -18.84 7.85 21.57
N PRO A 511 -19.00 8.80 22.51
CA PRO A 511 -18.36 10.11 22.43
C PRO A 511 -16.84 10.06 22.21
N SER A 512 -16.16 9.07 22.80
CA SER A 512 -14.71 8.84 22.64
C SER A 512 -14.30 8.35 21.25
N ASP A 513 -15.23 7.82 20.47
CA ASP A 513 -15.01 7.23 19.15
C ASP A 513 -15.55 8.09 18.01
N GLN A 514 -16.05 9.28 18.33
CA GLN A 514 -16.50 10.24 17.34
C GLN A 514 -15.30 10.73 16.53
N GLN A 515 -15.44 10.73 15.20
CA GLN A 515 -14.38 11.10 14.27
C GLN A 515 -14.66 12.45 13.63
N ASP A 516 -13.61 13.24 13.45
CA ASP A 516 -13.64 14.55 12.77
C ASP A 516 -13.05 14.51 11.36
N HIS A 517 -12.63 13.33 10.90
CA HIS A 517 -12.12 13.11 9.54
C HIS A 517 -12.82 11.91 8.90
N TYR A 518 -13.14 12.05 7.61
CA TYR A 518 -13.67 10.99 6.76
C TYR A 518 -13.05 11.11 5.37
N GLY A 519 -12.00 10.31 5.14
CA GLY A 519 -11.22 10.42 3.91
C GLY A 519 -10.57 11.81 3.81
N PHE A 520 -10.82 12.54 2.73
CA PHE A 520 -10.31 13.91 2.56
C PHE A 520 -11.20 15.01 3.16
N PHE A 521 -12.29 14.66 3.84
CA PHE A 521 -13.17 15.64 4.46
C PHE A 521 -12.86 15.76 5.95
N ARG A 522 -12.76 16.99 6.44
CA ARG A 522 -12.73 17.31 7.87
C ARG A 522 -14.05 17.94 8.30
N LEU A 523 -14.54 17.57 9.48
CA LEU A 523 -15.69 18.20 10.12
C LEU A 523 -15.25 19.48 10.85
N ASP A 524 -15.78 20.63 10.43
CA ASP A 524 -15.45 21.92 11.06
C ASP A 524 -16.44 22.30 12.16
N ARG A 525 -17.73 21.98 11.98
CA ARG A 525 -18.81 22.26 12.94
C ARG A 525 -19.90 21.20 12.84
N PHE A 526 -20.51 20.86 13.97
CA PHE A 526 -21.65 19.97 14.05
C PHE A 526 -22.61 20.44 15.14
N LYS A 527 -23.91 20.47 14.81
CA LYS A 527 -24.99 20.84 15.73
C LYS A 527 -26.22 19.98 15.43
N GLU A 528 -26.88 19.51 16.48
CA GLU A 528 -28.18 18.83 16.39
C GLU A 528 -29.20 19.60 17.23
N GLU A 529 -30.35 19.94 16.64
CA GLU A 529 -31.49 20.54 17.33
C GLU A 529 -32.79 19.93 16.81
N GLU A 530 -33.59 19.33 17.70
CA GLU A 530 -34.92 18.76 17.37
C GLU A 530 -34.90 17.80 16.15
N GLY A 531 -33.85 17.00 16.01
CA GLY A 531 -33.67 16.05 14.89
C GLY A 531 -33.26 16.70 13.55
N LEU A 532 -32.95 18.00 13.55
CA LEU A 532 -32.26 18.69 12.46
C LEU A 532 -30.76 18.73 12.77
N PHE A 533 -29.97 18.16 11.86
CA PHE A 533 -28.52 18.24 11.88
C PHE A 533 -28.06 19.41 11.02
N ALA A 534 -27.14 20.22 11.55
CA ALA A 534 -26.45 21.27 10.83
C ALA A 534 -24.94 21.06 11.00
N LEU A 535 -24.22 20.96 9.88
CA LEU A 535 -22.78 20.73 9.90
C LEU A 535 -22.07 21.48 8.76
N SER A 536 -20.81 21.79 8.99
CA SER A 536 -19.91 22.31 7.95
C SER A 536 -18.69 21.42 7.85
N ILE A 537 -18.32 21.08 6.63
CA ILE A 537 -17.16 20.23 6.34
C ILE A 537 -16.25 20.91 5.32
N THR A 538 -14.95 20.63 5.41
CA THR A 538 -13.95 21.10 4.45
C THR A 538 -13.36 19.91 3.70
N ASN A 539 -13.33 19.98 2.37
CA ASN A 539 -12.53 19.07 1.55
C ASN A 539 -11.07 19.52 1.56
N GLU A 540 -10.19 18.81 2.25
CA GLU A 540 -8.80 19.21 2.48
C GLU A 540 -7.93 19.13 1.21
N GLN A 541 -8.38 18.42 0.17
CA GLN A 541 -7.64 18.36 -1.10
C GLN A 541 -7.66 19.68 -1.87
N CYS A 542 -8.73 20.46 -1.73
CA CYS A 542 -8.90 21.73 -2.45
C CYS A 542 -9.42 22.87 -1.56
N LEU A 543 -9.56 22.63 -0.26
CA LEU A 543 -10.05 23.57 0.76
C LEU A 543 -11.48 24.09 0.53
N GLN A 544 -12.25 23.43 -0.35
CA GLN A 544 -13.66 23.73 -0.55
C GLN A 544 -14.47 23.43 0.73
N LYS A 545 -15.22 24.43 1.19
CA LYS A 545 -16.11 24.31 2.35
C LYS A 545 -17.54 24.05 1.89
N HIS A 546 -18.23 23.18 2.60
CA HIS A 546 -19.61 22.82 2.33
C HIS A 546 -20.48 23.06 3.56
N GLN A 547 -21.67 23.59 3.34
CA GLN A 547 -22.69 23.76 4.37
C GLN A 547 -23.80 22.73 4.18
N ILE A 548 -24.12 22.00 5.24
CA ILE A 548 -25.06 20.90 5.20
C ILE A 548 -26.12 21.07 6.27
N THR A 549 -27.37 20.85 5.87
CA THR A 549 -28.47 20.56 6.79
C THR A 549 -29.06 19.19 6.46
N ALA A 550 -29.46 18.43 7.47
CA ALA A 550 -29.99 17.10 7.27
C ALA A 550 -31.04 16.71 8.30
N ARG A 551 -31.92 15.79 7.91
CA ARG A 551 -32.87 15.11 8.81
C ARG A 551 -32.79 13.60 8.59
N MET A 552 -32.83 12.87 9.70
CA MET A 552 -32.92 11.42 9.70
C MET A 552 -34.36 10.98 9.96
N GLY A 553 -34.88 10.11 9.10
CA GLY A 553 -36.10 9.34 9.32
C GLY A 553 -35.80 7.84 9.46
N GLN A 554 -36.84 7.02 9.58
CA GLN A 554 -36.68 5.56 9.62
C GLN A 554 -36.13 5.02 8.29
N GLY A 555 -34.81 4.84 8.22
CA GLY A 555 -34.10 4.32 7.04
C GLY A 555 -34.03 5.29 5.85
N LYS A 556 -34.36 6.58 6.05
CA LYS A 556 -34.30 7.64 5.03
C LYS A 556 -33.52 8.83 5.55
N TYR A 557 -32.69 9.42 4.69
CA TYR A 557 -31.85 10.56 5.00
C TYR A 557 -32.14 11.67 4.01
N SER A 558 -32.60 12.82 4.49
CA SER A 558 -32.80 14.01 3.66
C SER A 558 -31.69 15.00 3.98
N LEU A 559 -30.82 15.28 3.01
CA LEU A 559 -29.70 16.22 3.15
C LEU A 559 -29.88 17.38 2.19
N THR A 560 -29.42 18.56 2.56
CA THR A 560 -29.22 19.70 1.66
C THR A 560 -27.77 20.13 1.77
N VAL A 561 -27.01 20.04 0.68
CA VAL A 561 -25.60 20.41 0.63
C VAL A 561 -25.41 21.55 -0.35
N ASP A 562 -24.95 22.71 0.14
CA ASP A 562 -24.78 23.94 -0.66
C ASP A 562 -26.05 24.29 -1.47
N SER A 563 -27.22 24.21 -0.84
CA SER A 563 -28.55 24.41 -1.44
C SER A 563 -29.03 23.30 -2.39
N ASN A 564 -28.28 22.21 -2.59
CA ASN A 564 -28.71 21.08 -3.41
C ASN A 564 -29.33 19.98 -2.52
N PRO A 565 -30.58 19.58 -2.77
CA PRO A 565 -31.24 18.53 -1.99
C PRO A 565 -30.81 17.13 -2.43
N TYR A 566 -30.66 16.23 -1.47
CA TYR A 566 -30.38 14.81 -1.63
C TYR A 566 -31.32 13.99 -0.75
N SER A 567 -31.81 12.87 -1.27
CA SER A 567 -32.63 11.92 -0.53
C SER A 567 -32.03 10.54 -0.67
N LEU A 568 -31.58 9.96 0.44
CA LEU A 568 -30.91 8.67 0.49
C LEU A 568 -31.71 7.68 1.35
N THR A 569 -31.43 6.40 1.14
CA THR A 569 -31.96 5.26 1.87
C THR A 569 -30.83 4.49 2.54
N ALA A 570 -31.15 3.63 3.51
CA ALA A 570 -30.16 2.79 4.18
C ALA A 570 -29.37 1.87 3.21
N SER A 571 -29.94 1.51 2.06
CA SER A 571 -29.24 0.71 1.03
C SER A 571 -28.16 1.48 0.27
N GLU A 572 -28.18 2.82 0.31
CA GLU A 572 -27.19 3.68 -0.34
C GLU A 572 -26.00 4.00 0.58
N ILE A 573 -26.01 3.52 1.82
CA ILE A 573 -24.86 3.63 2.72
C ILE A 573 -23.73 2.73 2.18
N PRO A 574 -22.53 3.28 1.88
CA PRO A 574 -21.40 2.50 1.39
C PRO A 574 -21.10 1.28 2.27
N HIS A 575 -20.68 0.18 1.66
CA HIS A 575 -20.43 -1.06 2.40
C HIS A 575 -19.35 -0.90 3.47
N ARG A 576 -18.24 -0.23 3.13
CA ARG A 576 -17.15 0.07 4.07
C ARG A 576 -17.66 0.89 5.26
N MET A 577 -18.42 1.95 5.00
CA MET A 577 -19.06 2.76 6.05
C MET A 577 -19.98 1.91 6.95
N ARG A 578 -20.80 1.02 6.38
CA ARG A 578 -21.65 0.14 7.17
C ARG A 578 -20.85 -0.76 8.11
N ARG A 579 -19.75 -1.35 7.65
CA ARG A 579 -18.87 -2.16 8.50
C ARG A 579 -18.30 -1.36 9.65
N GLU A 580 -17.75 -0.18 9.36
CA GLU A 580 -17.19 0.73 10.38
C GLU A 580 -18.25 1.14 11.41
N LEU A 581 -19.47 1.47 10.98
CA LEU A 581 -20.55 1.85 11.89
C LEU A 581 -21.09 0.66 12.70
N LEU A 582 -21.09 -0.57 12.15
CA LEU A 582 -21.48 -1.78 12.89
C LEU A 582 -20.47 -2.11 14.00
N GLU A 583 -19.18 -1.87 13.76
CA GLU A 583 -18.15 -2.00 14.79
C GLU A 583 -18.40 -1.04 15.98
N GLN A 584 -18.88 0.18 15.71
CA GLN A 584 -19.27 1.13 16.77
C GLN A 584 -20.45 0.62 17.61
N ILE A 585 -21.42 -0.05 16.97
CA ILE A 585 -22.55 -0.67 17.68
C ILE A 585 -22.05 -1.83 18.53
N ASP A 586 -21.19 -2.70 17.98
CA ASP A 586 -20.58 -3.81 18.70
C ASP A 586 -19.80 -3.31 19.93
N LYS A 587 -19.01 -2.25 19.78
CA LYS A 587 -18.28 -1.61 20.88
C LYS A 587 -19.21 -1.11 21.98
N ARG A 588 -20.33 -0.47 21.63
CA ARG A 588 -21.34 -0.04 22.62
C ARG A 588 -21.95 -1.23 23.36
N ILE A 589 -22.28 -2.31 22.67
CA ILE A 589 -22.81 -3.54 23.31
C ILE A 589 -21.77 -4.15 24.27
N CYS A 590 -20.51 -4.13 23.87
CA CYS A 590 -19.40 -4.71 24.64
C CYS A 590 -18.86 -3.80 25.75
N THR A 591 -19.40 -2.58 25.90
CA THR A 591 -19.04 -1.69 27.01
C THR A 591 -19.74 -2.19 28.28
N VAL A 592 -19.09 -3.13 28.97
CA VAL A 592 -19.62 -3.77 30.18
C VAL A 592 -19.17 -3.07 31.47
N ASP A 593 -20.09 -2.84 32.41
CA ASP A 593 -19.76 -2.32 33.76
C ASP A 593 -19.29 -3.43 34.71
N GLU A 594 -18.75 -3.06 35.88
CA GLU A 594 -18.22 -4.03 36.85
C GLU A 594 -19.30 -4.95 37.43
N ASP A 595 -20.50 -4.43 37.66
CA ASP A 595 -21.61 -5.22 38.18
C ASP A 595 -22.09 -6.26 37.16
N GLN A 596 -22.08 -5.93 35.87
CA GLN A 596 -22.36 -6.85 34.77
C GLN A 596 -21.34 -7.99 34.73
N ILE A 597 -20.05 -7.68 34.88
CA ILE A 597 -18.98 -8.68 34.94
C ILE A 597 -19.19 -9.61 36.15
N ILE A 598 -19.50 -9.07 37.33
CA ILE A 598 -19.76 -9.87 38.54
C ILE A 598 -20.99 -10.76 38.38
N ARG A 599 -22.08 -10.25 37.78
CA ARG A 599 -23.29 -11.03 37.53
C ARG A 599 -23.05 -12.16 36.53
N LEU A 600 -22.31 -11.89 35.46
CA LEU A 600 -21.93 -12.91 34.50
C LEU A 600 -21.14 -14.03 35.20
N ASP A 601 -20.14 -13.65 35.98
CA ASP A 601 -19.29 -14.57 36.73
C ASP A 601 -20.11 -15.53 37.62
N GLN A 602 -21.02 -14.99 38.43
CA GLN A 602 -21.93 -15.77 39.27
C GLN A 602 -22.87 -16.66 38.44
N SER A 603 -23.34 -16.16 37.30
CA SER A 603 -24.27 -16.89 36.44
C SER A 603 -23.59 -18.09 35.76
N LEU A 604 -22.33 -17.99 35.37
CA LEU A 604 -21.55 -19.10 34.81
C LEU A 604 -21.34 -20.21 35.85
N ILE A 605 -21.12 -19.85 37.12
CA ILE A 605 -21.03 -20.81 38.22
C ILE A 605 -22.37 -21.55 38.38
N HIS A 606 -23.49 -20.81 38.44
CA HIS A 606 -24.82 -21.40 38.59
C HIS A 606 -25.20 -22.29 37.40
N TYR A 607 -24.85 -21.88 36.17
CA TYR A 607 -25.07 -22.67 34.98
C TYR A 607 -24.33 -24.01 35.05
N SER A 608 -23.04 -23.97 35.38
CA SER A 608 -22.18 -25.16 35.46
C SER A 608 -22.69 -26.17 36.49
N LEU A 609 -23.24 -25.71 37.61
CA LEU A 609 -23.86 -26.56 38.64
C LEU A 609 -25.10 -27.31 38.12
N LEU A 610 -25.89 -26.68 37.25
CA LEU A 610 -27.15 -27.25 36.76
C LEU A 610 -26.98 -28.06 35.47
N ALA A 611 -25.97 -27.74 34.65
CA ALA A 611 -25.72 -28.34 33.34
C ALA A 611 -25.62 -29.87 33.35
N GLN A 612 -25.11 -30.46 34.43
CA GLN A 612 -25.01 -31.91 34.57
C GLN A 612 -26.36 -32.59 34.89
N SER A 613 -27.32 -31.84 35.42
CA SER A 613 -28.57 -32.37 35.99
C SER A 613 -29.82 -32.11 35.15
N ALA A 614 -29.80 -31.11 34.25
CA ALA A 614 -30.95 -30.70 33.44
C ALA A 614 -30.55 -30.09 32.07
N PRO A 615 -29.91 -30.86 31.17
CA PRO A 615 -29.36 -30.33 29.91
C PRO A 615 -30.43 -29.76 28.95
N GLU A 616 -31.67 -30.27 28.98
CA GLU A 616 -32.71 -29.94 27.98
C GLU A 616 -33.32 -28.53 28.14
N VAL A 617 -33.16 -27.88 29.29
CA VAL A 617 -33.78 -26.57 29.61
C VAL A 617 -32.77 -25.41 29.52
N LEU A 618 -31.50 -25.72 29.23
CA LEU A 618 -30.40 -24.77 29.39
C LEU A 618 -29.99 -24.03 28.12
N GLU A 619 -30.44 -24.48 26.94
CA GLU A 619 -30.02 -23.87 25.67
C GLU A 619 -30.31 -22.35 25.57
N PRO A 620 -31.48 -21.83 25.99
CA PRO A 620 -31.71 -20.37 25.94
C PRO A 620 -30.79 -19.59 26.90
N VAL A 621 -30.47 -20.16 28.06
CA VAL A 621 -29.58 -19.54 29.06
C VAL A 621 -28.13 -19.59 28.56
N TYR A 622 -27.74 -20.71 27.97
CA TYR A 622 -26.45 -20.89 27.31
C TYR A 622 -26.18 -19.79 26.29
N GLN A 623 -27.11 -19.57 25.36
CA GLN A 623 -26.98 -18.55 24.31
C GLN A 623 -26.78 -17.13 24.89
N GLN A 624 -27.47 -16.80 25.98
CA GLN A 624 -27.29 -15.51 26.67
C GLN A 624 -25.91 -15.40 27.34
N LEU A 625 -25.48 -16.46 28.01
CA LEU A 625 -24.17 -16.50 28.68
C LEU A 625 -23.02 -16.40 27.67
N VAL A 626 -23.11 -17.09 26.54
CA VAL A 626 -22.14 -16.98 25.44
C VAL A 626 -22.04 -15.54 24.95
N GLY A 627 -23.17 -14.89 24.66
CA GLY A 627 -23.18 -13.50 24.21
C GLY A 627 -22.55 -12.55 25.22
N TRP A 628 -22.92 -12.65 26.50
CA TRP A 628 -22.34 -11.82 27.56
C TRP A 628 -20.86 -12.09 27.78
N ALA A 629 -20.44 -13.35 27.68
CA ALA A 629 -19.05 -13.74 27.83
C ALA A 629 -18.17 -13.18 26.70
N ILE A 630 -18.62 -13.27 25.44
CA ILE A 630 -17.92 -12.64 24.30
C ILE A 630 -17.86 -11.12 24.49
N SER A 631 -18.97 -10.48 24.87
CA SER A 631 -19.01 -9.04 25.14
C SER A 631 -18.05 -8.63 26.25
N MET A 632 -17.93 -9.44 27.31
CA MET A 632 -16.97 -9.21 28.38
C MET A 632 -15.53 -9.26 27.85
N ILE A 633 -15.17 -10.30 27.09
CA ILE A 633 -13.81 -10.46 26.56
C ILE A 633 -13.46 -9.29 25.62
N LYS A 634 -14.36 -8.94 24.68
CA LYS A 634 -14.21 -7.77 23.81
C LYS A 634 -14.02 -6.48 24.61
N GLY A 635 -14.90 -6.23 25.59
CA GLY A 635 -14.84 -5.06 26.46
C GLY A 635 -13.55 -4.97 27.27
N LEU A 636 -13.03 -6.11 27.74
CA LEU A 636 -11.80 -6.15 28.51
C LEU A 636 -10.55 -5.88 27.66
N PHE A 637 -10.44 -6.52 26.49
CA PHE A 637 -9.18 -6.55 25.75
C PHE A 637 -9.16 -5.68 24.49
N LEU A 638 -10.29 -5.49 23.80
CA LEU A 638 -10.36 -4.72 22.56
C LEU A 638 -10.73 -3.25 22.81
N PHE A 639 -11.59 -2.98 23.80
CA PHE A 639 -12.21 -1.66 24.01
C PHE A 639 -11.80 -0.94 25.31
N GLU A 640 -10.54 -1.11 25.74
CA GLU A 640 -9.84 -0.31 26.78
C GLU A 640 -9.90 -0.76 28.27
N ARG A 641 -9.57 -2.02 28.62
CA ARG A 641 -9.28 -2.39 30.03
C ARG A 641 -8.04 -3.26 30.28
N ILE A 642 -7.11 -3.38 29.32
CA ILE A 642 -5.87 -4.17 29.49
C ILE A 642 -5.09 -3.76 30.77
N ARG A 643 -5.16 -2.49 31.19
CA ARG A 643 -4.52 -1.98 32.43
C ARG A 643 -5.02 -2.61 33.73
N PHE A 644 -6.08 -3.43 33.67
CA PHE A 644 -6.69 -4.08 34.83
C PHE A 644 -6.64 -5.61 34.74
N TRP A 645 -5.69 -6.17 33.98
CA TRP A 645 -5.53 -7.62 33.82
C TRP A 645 -5.60 -8.36 35.17
N GLU A 646 -4.83 -7.94 36.18
CA GLU A 646 -4.84 -8.54 37.53
C GLU A 646 -6.23 -8.60 38.16
N HIS A 647 -7.02 -7.55 38.00
CA HIS A 647 -8.36 -7.44 38.59
C HIS A 647 -9.38 -8.36 37.90
N TYR A 648 -9.21 -8.61 36.61
CA TYR A 648 -10.17 -9.36 35.79
C TYR A 648 -9.71 -10.77 35.40
N ARG A 649 -8.44 -11.12 35.62
CA ARG A 649 -7.82 -12.41 35.25
C ARG A 649 -8.67 -13.60 35.67
N GLU A 650 -8.98 -13.74 36.95
CA GLU A 650 -9.74 -14.89 37.47
C GLU A 650 -11.14 -15.02 36.87
N ARG A 651 -11.79 -13.88 36.54
CA ARG A 651 -13.11 -13.87 35.91
C ARG A 651 -13.03 -14.25 34.43
N PHE A 652 -12.00 -13.75 33.75
CA PHE A 652 -11.68 -14.16 32.39
C PHE A 652 -11.42 -15.66 32.31
N LEU A 653 -10.63 -16.23 33.23
CA LEU A 653 -10.35 -17.68 33.26
C LEU A 653 -11.63 -18.50 33.44
N ARG A 654 -12.57 -18.06 34.30
CA ARG A 654 -13.86 -18.75 34.44
C ARG A 654 -14.71 -18.69 33.18
N VAL A 655 -14.70 -17.56 32.47
CA VAL A 655 -15.32 -17.47 31.15
C VAL A 655 -14.69 -18.47 30.17
N LEU A 656 -13.35 -18.56 30.13
CA LEU A 656 -12.68 -19.50 29.27
C LEU A 656 -13.00 -20.96 29.63
N ASP A 657 -12.98 -21.30 30.91
CA ASP A 657 -13.32 -22.65 31.39
C ASP A 657 -14.75 -23.04 30.98
N PHE A 658 -15.69 -22.09 31.02
CA PHE A 658 -17.04 -22.31 30.50
C PHE A 658 -17.02 -22.68 29.01
N PHE A 659 -16.27 -21.95 28.17
CA PHE A 659 -16.17 -22.27 26.74
C PHE A 659 -15.41 -23.57 26.48
N THR A 660 -14.39 -23.91 27.26
CA THR A 660 -13.68 -25.19 27.11
C THR A 660 -14.59 -26.39 27.41
N VAL A 661 -15.52 -26.24 28.35
CA VAL A 661 -16.42 -27.34 28.74
C VAL A 661 -17.69 -27.39 27.89
N TYR A 662 -18.29 -26.23 27.58
CA TYR A 662 -19.62 -26.14 26.98
C TYR A 662 -19.64 -25.52 25.58
N GLY A 663 -18.56 -24.87 25.17
CA GLY A 663 -18.46 -24.11 23.91
C GLY A 663 -18.70 -24.97 22.68
N LYS A 664 -19.42 -24.41 21.72
CA LYS A 664 -19.60 -24.98 20.38
C LYS A 664 -18.42 -24.60 19.49
N ALA A 665 -18.21 -25.36 18.42
CA ALA A 665 -17.07 -25.17 17.52
C ALA A 665 -16.96 -23.74 16.96
N GLU A 666 -18.08 -23.13 16.58
CA GLU A 666 -18.13 -21.76 16.04
C GLU A 666 -17.72 -20.71 17.08
N GLU A 667 -18.08 -20.91 18.34
CA GLU A 667 -17.75 -19.99 19.43
C GLU A 667 -16.28 -20.13 19.84
N ILE A 668 -15.76 -21.36 19.85
CA ILE A 668 -14.34 -21.64 20.08
C ILE A 668 -13.50 -21.02 18.96
N GLN A 669 -13.93 -21.12 17.70
CA GLN A 669 -13.27 -20.47 16.58
C GLN A 669 -13.26 -18.95 16.75
N LEU A 670 -14.42 -18.35 17.06
CA LEU A 670 -14.54 -16.91 17.29
C LEU A 670 -13.63 -16.41 18.42
N LEU A 671 -13.47 -17.21 19.49
CA LEU A 671 -12.53 -16.88 20.58
C LEU A 671 -11.08 -16.91 20.11
N GLY A 672 -10.71 -17.87 19.26
CA GLY A 672 -9.38 -17.91 18.63
C GLY A 672 -9.07 -16.63 17.86
N GLU A 673 -9.96 -16.26 16.94
CA GLU A 673 -9.86 -15.02 16.14
C GLU A 673 -9.78 -13.77 17.04
N LEU A 674 -10.52 -13.78 18.15
CA LEU A 674 -10.50 -12.68 19.10
C LEU A 674 -9.16 -12.60 19.85
N PHE A 675 -8.55 -13.72 20.24
CA PHE A 675 -7.24 -13.72 20.89
C PHE A 675 -6.13 -13.26 19.95
N ASP A 676 -6.22 -13.59 18.66
CA ASP A 676 -5.32 -13.04 17.63
C ASP A 676 -5.43 -11.51 17.61
N GLN A 677 -6.65 -10.97 17.62
CA GLN A 677 -6.89 -9.52 17.67
C GLN A 677 -6.37 -8.88 18.97
N VAL A 678 -6.48 -9.56 20.11
CA VAL A 678 -5.94 -9.08 21.38
C VAL A 678 -4.43 -8.91 21.29
N LEU A 679 -3.72 -9.92 20.78
CA LEU A 679 -2.27 -9.86 20.62
C LEU A 679 -1.86 -8.82 19.57
N PHE A 680 -2.61 -8.71 18.47
CA PHE A 680 -2.43 -7.65 17.48
C PHE A 680 -2.48 -6.26 18.12
N ASN A 681 -3.52 -5.97 18.91
CA ASN A 681 -3.69 -4.67 19.56
C ASN A 681 -2.58 -4.37 20.58
N VAL A 682 -2.06 -5.40 21.26
CA VAL A 682 -0.90 -5.25 22.15
C VAL A 682 0.36 -4.94 21.35
N ALA A 683 0.61 -5.65 20.25
CA ALA A 683 1.74 -5.39 19.37
C ALA A 683 1.74 -3.96 18.83
N GLU A 684 0.59 -3.46 18.36
CA GLU A 684 0.45 -2.07 17.90
C GLU A 684 0.78 -1.07 19.01
N LYS A 685 0.32 -1.31 20.25
CA LYS A 685 0.63 -0.45 21.40
C LYS A 685 2.13 -0.46 21.72
N ILE A 686 2.79 -1.61 21.65
CA ILE A 686 4.25 -1.72 21.87
C ILE A 686 5.01 -0.96 20.78
N GLN A 687 4.62 -1.10 19.52
CA GLN A 687 5.27 -0.42 18.40
C GLN A 687 5.12 1.11 18.49
N ARG A 688 3.94 1.59 18.88
CA ARG A 688 3.63 3.03 18.97
C ARG A 688 4.21 3.69 20.22
N ASN A 689 4.11 3.03 21.38
CA ASN A 689 4.37 3.67 22.67
C ASN A 689 5.64 3.15 23.37
N GLY A 690 6.27 2.09 22.85
CA GLY A 690 7.37 1.41 23.54
C GLY A 690 6.89 0.18 24.32
N LEU A 691 7.86 -0.61 24.80
CA LEU A 691 7.60 -1.80 25.60
C LEU A 691 7.55 -1.44 27.09
N PHE A 692 6.45 -1.79 27.76
CA PHE A 692 6.25 -1.58 29.19
C PHE A 692 6.16 -2.92 29.94
N GLU A 693 6.55 -2.92 31.22
CA GLU A 693 6.45 -4.07 32.14
C GLU A 693 5.07 -4.74 32.07
N GLN A 694 4.00 -3.93 32.10
CA GLN A 694 2.61 -4.41 32.06
C GLN A 694 2.29 -5.20 30.79
N SER A 695 2.87 -4.81 29.65
CA SER A 695 2.69 -5.52 28.38
C SER A 695 3.41 -6.87 28.39
N ILE A 696 4.63 -6.92 28.92
CA ILE A 696 5.42 -8.17 29.04
C ILE A 696 4.65 -9.17 29.90
N ARG A 697 4.21 -8.73 31.08
CA ARG A 697 3.46 -9.54 32.03
C ARG A 697 2.13 -10.02 31.44
N PHE A 698 1.37 -9.11 30.83
CA PHE A 698 0.11 -9.45 30.18
C PHE A 698 0.28 -10.53 29.12
N VAL A 699 1.21 -10.35 28.17
CA VAL A 699 1.38 -11.29 27.06
C VAL A 699 1.79 -12.67 27.57
N SER A 700 2.75 -12.74 28.50
CA SER A 700 3.21 -14.02 29.06
C SER A 700 2.08 -14.76 29.77
N GLU A 701 1.40 -14.10 30.72
CA GLU A 701 0.30 -14.73 31.47
C GLU A 701 -0.90 -15.07 30.58
N PHE A 702 -1.25 -14.19 29.64
CA PHE A 702 -2.35 -14.42 28.70
C PHE A 702 -2.07 -15.64 27.82
N LEU A 703 -0.89 -15.72 27.20
CA LEU A 703 -0.49 -16.84 26.35
C LEU A 703 -0.46 -18.15 27.13
N GLU A 704 0.08 -18.15 28.34
CA GLU A 704 0.10 -19.32 29.21
C GLU A 704 -1.32 -19.85 29.44
N GLU A 705 -2.25 -18.97 29.83
CA GLU A 705 -3.61 -19.37 30.21
C GLU A 705 -4.48 -19.80 29.03
N VAL A 706 -4.36 -19.15 27.86
CA VAL A 706 -5.12 -19.56 26.66
C VAL A 706 -4.56 -20.85 26.06
N ARG A 707 -3.23 -21.06 26.05
CA ARG A 707 -2.61 -22.30 25.55
C ARG A 707 -2.92 -23.51 26.41
N LYS A 708 -2.97 -23.37 27.74
CA LYS A 708 -3.43 -24.42 28.65
C LYS A 708 -4.83 -24.94 28.30
N ARG A 709 -5.63 -24.11 27.63
CA ARG A 709 -7.02 -24.41 27.21
C ARG A 709 -7.16 -24.75 25.72
N GLY A 710 -6.05 -24.98 25.03
CA GLY A 710 -6.03 -25.48 23.66
C GLY A 710 -6.04 -24.41 22.57
N PHE A 711 -6.04 -23.12 22.91
CA PHE A 711 -5.93 -22.04 21.93
C PHE A 711 -4.47 -21.83 21.50
N GLN A 712 -4.24 -21.50 20.24
CA GLN A 712 -2.93 -21.19 19.69
C GLN A 712 -3.00 -19.84 18.95
N PRO A 713 -2.95 -18.71 19.68
CA PRO A 713 -3.03 -17.40 19.06
C PRO A 713 -1.86 -17.14 18.10
N ASP A 714 -2.11 -16.37 17.05
CA ASP A 714 -1.07 -15.87 16.14
C ASP A 714 -0.09 -14.95 16.89
N LEU A 715 1.19 -15.34 16.89
CA LEU A 715 2.27 -14.65 17.58
C LEU A 715 2.95 -13.61 16.70
N THR A 716 2.65 -13.57 15.40
CA THR A 716 3.45 -12.88 14.38
C THR A 716 3.69 -11.41 14.73
N LYS A 717 2.62 -10.64 15.00
CA LYS A 717 2.76 -9.21 15.28
C LYS A 717 3.46 -8.92 16.61
N VAL A 718 3.22 -9.75 17.62
CA VAL A 718 3.85 -9.59 18.94
C VAL A 718 5.34 -9.91 18.86
N GLN A 719 5.73 -10.95 18.10
CA GLN A 719 7.12 -11.22 17.76
C GLN A 719 7.77 -10.01 17.07
N ASP A 720 7.14 -9.45 16.03
CA ASP A 720 7.66 -8.28 15.31
C ASP A 720 7.87 -7.08 16.25
N ALA A 721 6.90 -6.81 17.12
CA ALA A 721 6.96 -5.69 18.07
C ALA A 721 8.03 -5.85 19.15
N LEU A 722 8.29 -7.08 19.61
CA LEU A 722 9.22 -7.38 20.69
C LEU A 722 10.64 -7.66 20.22
N TYR A 723 10.82 -8.10 18.97
CA TYR A 723 12.12 -8.50 18.45
C TYR A 723 13.22 -7.44 18.66
N PRO A 724 13.02 -6.14 18.38
CA PRO A 724 14.04 -5.12 18.61
C PRO A 724 14.52 -5.03 20.06
N TYR A 725 13.65 -5.33 21.03
CA TYR A 725 14.03 -5.37 22.45
C TYR A 725 14.75 -6.67 22.80
N ILE A 726 14.32 -7.79 22.22
CA ILE A 726 14.92 -9.11 22.41
C ILE A 726 16.39 -9.13 21.96
N VAL A 727 16.72 -8.43 20.87
CA VAL A 727 18.09 -8.35 20.30
C VAL A 727 18.87 -7.10 20.74
N GLY A 728 18.31 -6.25 21.59
CA GLY A 728 18.98 -5.04 22.09
C GLY A 728 19.10 -3.90 21.07
N GLU A 729 18.33 -3.89 19.98
CA GLU A 729 18.21 -2.75 19.06
C GLU A 729 17.41 -1.59 19.67
N ARG A 730 16.50 -1.89 20.61
CA ARG A 730 15.80 -0.91 21.45
C ARG A 730 16.02 -1.23 22.92
N LEU A 731 16.18 -0.17 23.72
CA LEU A 731 16.43 -0.28 25.15
C LEU A 731 15.14 -0.58 25.92
N LEU A 732 15.31 -1.30 27.03
CA LEU A 732 14.28 -1.46 28.06
C LEU A 732 14.38 -0.30 29.05
N GLU A 733 13.25 0.12 29.62
CA GLU A 733 13.24 1.19 30.63
C GLU A 733 13.81 0.74 31.98
N VAL A 734 13.76 -0.58 32.27
CA VAL A 734 14.14 -1.17 33.57
C VAL A 734 15.01 -2.41 33.35
N GLU A 735 16.11 -2.53 34.10
CA GLU A 735 17.07 -3.64 34.00
C GLU A 735 16.45 -5.00 34.37
N GLU A 736 15.52 -5.01 35.33
CA GLU A 736 14.78 -6.19 35.81
C GLU A 736 13.86 -6.80 34.74
N ASP A 737 13.55 -6.07 33.66
CA ASP A 737 12.75 -6.58 32.55
C ASP A 737 13.54 -7.47 31.59
N VAL A 738 14.89 -7.51 31.65
CA VAL A 738 15.69 -8.35 30.76
C VAL A 738 15.38 -9.84 30.93
N GLU A 739 15.37 -10.34 32.17
CA GLU A 739 15.06 -11.75 32.42
C GLU A 739 13.63 -12.11 31.97
N ARG A 740 12.69 -11.17 32.12
CA ARG A 740 11.29 -11.34 31.73
C ARG A 740 11.13 -11.34 30.21
N VAL A 741 11.82 -10.46 29.51
CA VAL A 741 11.86 -10.43 28.04
C VAL A 741 12.49 -11.70 27.49
N SER A 742 13.57 -12.21 28.10
CA SER A 742 14.15 -13.51 27.71
C SER A 742 13.22 -14.69 27.97
N ALA A 743 12.44 -14.68 29.06
CA ALA A 743 11.42 -15.69 29.29
C ALA A 743 10.30 -15.61 28.25
N LEU A 744 9.79 -14.40 28.00
CA LEU A 744 8.76 -14.15 26.99
C LEU A 744 9.25 -14.51 25.58
N ALA A 745 10.53 -14.30 25.25
CA ALA A 745 11.10 -14.69 23.97
C ALA A 745 10.98 -16.21 23.74
N ARG A 746 11.19 -17.04 24.78
CA ARG A 746 10.93 -18.49 24.69
C ARG A 746 9.45 -18.79 24.42
N ASP A 747 8.54 -18.12 25.12
CA ASP A 747 7.09 -18.30 24.94
C ASP A 747 6.62 -17.88 23.53
N LEU A 748 7.34 -16.95 22.92
CA LEU A 748 7.17 -16.48 21.55
C LEU A 748 7.98 -17.27 20.53
N ASN A 749 8.49 -18.44 20.88
CA ASN A 749 9.17 -19.36 19.97
C ASN A 749 10.48 -18.81 19.36
N PHE A 750 11.20 -17.94 20.08
CA PHE A 750 12.56 -17.55 19.74
C PHE A 750 13.58 -18.56 20.27
N ASP A 751 14.66 -18.77 19.51
CA ASP A 751 15.84 -19.50 19.97
C ASP A 751 16.79 -18.56 20.72
N ILE A 752 16.55 -18.45 22.02
CA ILE A 752 17.34 -17.60 22.93
C ILE A 752 18.82 -17.99 23.03
N SER A 753 19.22 -19.18 22.56
CA SER A 753 20.63 -19.57 22.54
C SER A 753 21.40 -18.91 21.39
N ALA A 754 20.69 -18.48 20.35
CA ALA A 754 21.23 -17.83 19.17
C ALA A 754 21.16 -16.29 19.25
N ILE A 755 20.47 -15.75 20.26
CA ILE A 755 20.25 -14.31 20.45
C ILE A 755 21.18 -13.82 21.56
N ASP A 756 22.05 -12.86 21.24
CA ASP A 756 22.93 -12.23 22.22
C ASP A 756 22.12 -11.26 23.11
N HIS A 757 21.61 -11.77 24.22
CA HIS A 757 20.79 -11.01 25.17
C HIS A 757 21.57 -9.95 25.96
N LEU A 758 22.91 -10.02 25.97
CA LEU A 758 23.76 -9.22 26.86
C LEU A 758 24.02 -7.79 26.37
N THR A 759 23.62 -7.44 25.14
CA THR A 759 23.74 -6.07 24.61
C THR A 759 22.57 -5.15 24.94
N ALA A 760 21.51 -5.64 25.59
CA ALA A 760 20.31 -4.85 25.91
C ALA A 760 20.48 -3.91 27.14
N ILE A 761 21.57 -4.04 27.89
CA ILE A 761 21.92 -3.16 29.01
C ILE A 761 23.27 -2.50 28.68
N GLU A 762 23.33 -1.17 28.78
CA GLU A 762 24.48 -0.27 28.57
C GLU A 762 24.78 0.20 27.13
N ARG A 763 24.13 1.30 26.74
CA ARG A 763 24.80 2.43 26.07
C ARG A 763 24.28 3.74 26.66
N GLU A 764 24.91 4.21 27.73
CA GLU A 764 24.97 5.65 28.04
C GLU A 764 25.82 6.39 27.01
#